data_AF-A0A5Q0EH40-F1
#
_entry.id   AF-A0A5Q0EH40-F1
#
_cell.length_a   1.000
_cell.length_b   1.000
_cell.length_c   1.000
_cell.angle_alpha   90.00
_cell.angle_beta   90.00
_cell.angle_gamma   90.00
#
_symmetry.space_group_name_H-M   'P 1'
#
loop_
_entity.id
_entity.type
_entity.pdbx_description
1 polymer ?
#
loop_
_entity_poly.entity_id
_entity_poly.type
_entity_poly.pdbx_seq_one_letter_code
_entity_poly.pdbx_strand_id
1 'polypeptide(L)'
;MALTTNQLVYGIMGMAVGGYKTVVEDYVTANGTDAAAAALLTKTDINPQAPLGGDLYDNDTFAAKLVASMFPELDDADQAALATSVVTYMTNNGLSRGAVAVDLIEALDSIESTHSVFGASAARFDAAVAAADAYEGDATDINTLQDIVGTTGSDRGQNFTLQPTPDVIKGGSGSDTIFGVVDDAVAAQNTLTAADEIDGGAGNDLMTVLLRSDYDGGATIENVETLQIGSNDAAVRAFDYNVNLGAYEVTGVETVVYDQINNGEQLTVNNITPSAEGGVAPALKWDNEAGSRAGTIAATFREATVTGTTNLSVILDDVNAMNAGDGIMNIGGGVETVTITSQSQGTTTNTLNNSGNADTGSNAVGADIISAGSLTKVVLLGSQEIGKAAGVVTDTTGARAAFLGRTDRAVNNDMGLTADSTNNATESNLLSVGSRVTEVDASGMTASANVRFVAKNDGSATNVTVTGGSANDYVEFELGNINADGGAGDDTFAFINNQGNSTFGEGDSIDGGEGDDTIQLGLNGIGTYNISETELRNKTSIGTLDLRGNATNLTLSSDFVANADTANSIAIRTDKIIQSSADNAANPTDGPTNNLEDASTHTIDMTMLSSNQAVNFMGGSGSDRIILDDASFNILKTLDGGSREDQIIPAGADRYDTLTLTTNGENVVIDSQDLSNVSNFEGMILTKNSATAVYDITLTQTFVNNNTESSNSGNTGINDTIFQIGTTNAANQSALSAGDTVEIDVSDLLNATDTGRAAGFTTRTIDITSLENAGVIVTFTGNTGALTAAAVRLTGVLVANGADGNFADVTRQSGAKVDPNVVVLDTTTGVDGIDLNVLGRDVEVSQTTLQAFDTIIGTGATTNNDMNFNGAVTTLMIDSSAGQPFANVTNLNAINLDDEVNSVYITDDGMFAATGLNISGGGKTDSFVTIGANINGFSTTGTISGGGKTDSLTVNAVTTGHNLGQLVADVETITLNGAATEDLSAQFGGGASAIVVGATTTSLTVNNSGTAMAGVNLSANVPATVTITNDDDVVFAAAAFDGGLTNLTVDVSGDTTGASVDFSAVTSLVAPSTTVTLGAANGVADNVDINAVSTVTNIGNIVTIENFEAGAGLDTITTSVAGPLNDAFIVTLASTTEANFVADVNTAVSGLAFTTDAATDNDFVVVTVSGGAMAGTYVVIDSDGSDSVNAGDEAIMVVGMTGTLTGADFA
;
A
#
# COMPACT_ATOMS: atom_id res chain seq x y z
N MET A 1 -15.76 -30.07 -96.60
CA MET A 1 -15.07 -29.07 -97.47
C MET A 1 -13.62 -29.52 -97.52
N ALA A 2 -12.86 -29.26 -98.59
CA ALA A 2 -11.45 -29.65 -98.57
C ALA A 2 -10.72 -28.88 -97.45
N LEU A 3 -10.08 -29.60 -96.52
CA LEU A 3 -9.28 -28.99 -95.45
C LEU A 3 -8.27 -28.00 -96.04
N THR A 4 -8.11 -26.84 -95.40
CA THR A 4 -7.01 -25.93 -95.72
C THR A 4 -5.68 -26.54 -95.30
N THR A 5 -4.59 -26.07 -95.89
CA THR A 5 -3.22 -26.48 -95.54
C THR A 5 -2.93 -26.29 -94.06
N ASN A 6 -3.43 -25.20 -93.48
CA ASN A 6 -3.25 -24.90 -92.06
C ASN A 6 -4.10 -25.82 -91.18
N GLN A 7 -5.35 -26.11 -91.54
CA GLN A 7 -6.17 -27.10 -90.83
C GLN A 7 -5.52 -28.50 -90.85
N LEU A 8 -5.00 -28.91 -92.01
CA LEU A 8 -4.34 -30.20 -92.19
C LEU A 8 -3.04 -30.32 -91.37
N VAL A 9 -2.18 -29.30 -91.44
CA VAL A 9 -0.88 -29.33 -90.76
C VAL A 9 -1.05 -29.12 -89.27
N TYR A 10 -1.91 -28.20 -88.82
CA TYR A 10 -2.16 -28.00 -87.40
C TYR A 10 -2.83 -29.22 -86.76
N GLY A 11 -3.82 -29.83 -87.43
CA GLY A 11 -4.47 -31.05 -86.92
C GLY A 11 -3.54 -32.26 -86.79
N ILE A 12 -2.45 -32.33 -87.57
CA ILE A 12 -1.51 -33.46 -87.55
C ILE A 12 -0.25 -33.14 -86.73
N MET A 13 0.26 -31.92 -86.80
CA MET A 13 1.57 -31.54 -86.26
C MET A 13 1.45 -30.55 -85.09
N GLY A 14 0.26 -30.05 -84.78
CA GLY A 14 0.03 -29.07 -83.71
C GLY A 14 0.66 -27.70 -83.97
N MET A 15 0.99 -27.38 -85.23
CA MET A 15 1.74 -26.17 -85.59
C MET A 15 1.23 -25.54 -86.90
N ALA A 16 1.48 -24.25 -87.07
CA ALA A 16 1.22 -23.55 -88.33
C ALA A 16 2.24 -23.98 -89.40
N VAL A 17 1.82 -24.04 -90.67
CA VAL A 17 2.71 -24.49 -91.77
C VAL A 17 3.75 -23.42 -92.17
N GLY A 18 3.53 -22.15 -91.80
CA GLY A 18 4.44 -21.03 -92.06
C GLY A 18 4.97 -20.96 -93.50
N GLY A 19 6.29 -20.75 -93.67
CA GLY A 19 6.96 -20.72 -94.97
C GLY A 19 6.93 -22.03 -95.77
N TYR A 20 6.41 -23.12 -95.21
CA TYR A 20 6.23 -24.42 -95.88
C TYR A 20 4.85 -24.58 -96.53
N LYS A 21 3.94 -23.59 -96.41
CA LYS A 21 2.56 -23.64 -96.93
C LYS A 21 2.49 -24.09 -98.39
N THR A 22 3.23 -23.40 -99.26
CA THR A 22 3.27 -23.67 -100.69
C THR A 22 3.79 -25.08 -101.00
N VAL A 23 4.75 -25.58 -100.22
CA VAL A 23 5.32 -26.92 -100.42
C VAL A 23 4.31 -28.01 -100.06
N VAL A 24 3.55 -27.81 -98.98
CA VAL A 24 2.49 -28.74 -98.58
C VAL A 24 1.33 -28.66 -99.56
N GLU A 25 0.94 -27.47 -100.02
CA GLU A 25 -0.11 -27.27 -101.03
C GLU A 25 0.22 -27.93 -102.38
N ASP A 26 1.47 -27.77 -102.85
CA ASP A 26 1.96 -28.44 -104.05
C ASP A 26 1.93 -29.97 -103.89
N TYR A 27 2.31 -30.47 -102.71
CA TYR A 27 2.29 -31.90 -102.42
C TYR A 27 0.87 -32.47 -102.35
N VAL A 28 -0.07 -31.76 -101.69
CA VAL A 28 -1.50 -32.10 -101.63
C VAL A 28 -2.10 -32.10 -103.03
N THR A 29 -1.79 -31.11 -103.86
CA THR A 29 -2.29 -31.02 -105.25
C THR A 29 -1.79 -32.18 -106.11
N ALA A 30 -0.54 -32.62 -105.91
CA ALA A 30 0.08 -33.69 -106.67
C ALA A 30 -0.34 -35.10 -106.24
N ASN A 31 -0.63 -35.32 -104.94
CA ASN A 31 -0.80 -36.67 -104.37
C ASN A 31 -2.16 -36.91 -103.68
N GLY A 32 -2.96 -35.86 -103.46
CA GLY A 32 -4.21 -35.90 -102.71
C GLY A 32 -4.02 -35.70 -101.19
N THR A 33 -5.09 -35.27 -100.51
CA THR A 33 -5.09 -34.91 -99.08
C THR A 33 -4.70 -36.08 -98.17
N ASP A 34 -5.24 -37.28 -98.39
CA ASP A 34 -4.94 -38.47 -97.57
C ASP A 34 -3.47 -38.88 -97.65
N ALA A 35 -2.86 -38.77 -98.83
CA ALA A 35 -1.45 -39.09 -99.05
C ALA A 35 -0.53 -38.03 -98.43
N ALA A 36 -0.94 -36.76 -98.47
CA ALA A 36 -0.25 -35.67 -97.78
C ALA A 36 -0.33 -35.83 -96.25
N ALA A 37 -1.51 -36.14 -95.72
CA ALA A 37 -1.72 -36.43 -94.30
C ALA A 37 -0.85 -37.62 -93.85
N ALA A 38 -0.84 -38.71 -94.63
CA ALA A 38 0.01 -39.86 -94.36
C ALA A 38 1.50 -39.46 -94.35
N ALA A 39 1.95 -38.66 -95.32
CA ALA A 39 3.33 -38.19 -95.37
C ALA A 39 3.70 -37.32 -94.15
N LEU A 40 2.82 -36.41 -93.73
CA LEU A 40 3.01 -35.56 -92.55
C LEU A 40 3.07 -36.40 -91.27
N LEU A 41 2.15 -37.35 -91.10
CA LEU A 41 2.15 -38.27 -89.97
C LEU A 41 3.49 -39.01 -89.79
N THR A 42 4.14 -39.41 -90.89
CA THR A 42 5.48 -40.05 -90.83
C THR A 42 6.61 -39.14 -90.35
N LYS A 43 6.38 -37.83 -90.31
CA LYS A 43 7.32 -36.81 -89.82
C LYS A 43 7.07 -36.40 -88.37
N THR A 44 6.08 -37.02 -87.73
CA THR A 44 5.69 -36.74 -86.35
C THR A 44 5.91 -37.95 -85.45
N ASP A 45 5.84 -37.73 -84.14
CA ASP A 45 5.78 -38.79 -83.14
C ASP A 45 4.38 -39.44 -83.05
N ILE A 46 3.43 -39.11 -83.94
CA ILE A 46 2.10 -39.73 -83.99
C ILE A 46 2.13 -41.04 -84.77
N ASN A 47 2.89 -41.09 -85.87
CA ASN A 47 3.07 -42.31 -86.66
C ASN A 47 4.46 -42.41 -87.29
N PRO A 48 5.52 -42.58 -86.48
CA PRO A 48 6.88 -42.65 -87.00
C PRO A 48 7.07 -43.89 -87.89
N GLN A 49 7.93 -43.75 -88.90
CA GLN A 49 8.29 -44.84 -89.80
C GLN A 49 9.62 -45.48 -89.39
N ALA A 50 9.68 -46.81 -89.45
CA ALA A 50 10.94 -47.55 -89.32
C ALA A 50 11.89 -47.22 -90.48
N PRO A 51 13.23 -47.35 -90.32
CA PRO A 51 14.21 -47.13 -91.38
C PRO A 51 14.00 -47.96 -92.66
N LEU A 52 13.15 -48.99 -92.60
CA LEU A 52 12.81 -49.90 -93.70
C LEU A 52 11.40 -49.67 -94.28
N GLY A 53 10.71 -48.57 -93.92
CA GLY A 53 9.47 -48.11 -94.55
C GLY A 53 8.17 -48.79 -94.08
N GLY A 54 8.13 -49.27 -92.83
CA GLY A 54 6.90 -49.72 -92.17
C GLY A 54 6.57 -48.85 -90.95
N ASP A 55 5.29 -48.70 -90.62
CA ASP A 55 4.85 -47.95 -89.43
C ASP A 55 5.41 -48.58 -88.14
N LEU A 56 5.94 -47.77 -87.22
CA LEU A 56 6.48 -48.24 -85.95
C LEU A 56 5.39 -48.57 -84.92
N TYR A 57 4.26 -47.85 -84.98
CA TYR A 57 3.14 -47.99 -84.05
C TYR A 57 2.06 -48.91 -84.61
N ASP A 58 1.41 -49.69 -83.75
CA ASP A 58 0.16 -50.38 -84.09
C ASP A 58 -1.02 -49.40 -84.16
N ASN A 59 -2.18 -49.88 -84.61
CA ASN A 59 -3.35 -49.02 -84.82
C ASN A 59 -3.85 -48.40 -83.51
N ASP A 60 -3.73 -49.12 -82.39
CA ASP A 60 -4.16 -48.65 -81.07
C ASP A 60 -3.27 -47.52 -80.56
N THR A 61 -1.94 -47.70 -80.66
CA THR A 61 -0.95 -46.69 -80.27
C THR A 61 -1.06 -45.46 -81.16
N PHE A 62 -1.24 -45.65 -82.48
CA PHE A 62 -1.46 -44.56 -83.42
C PHE A 62 -2.72 -43.74 -83.08
N ALA A 63 -3.87 -44.40 -82.86
CA ALA A 63 -5.11 -43.71 -82.55
C ALA A 63 -5.07 -42.97 -81.21
N ALA A 64 -4.44 -43.56 -80.18
CA ALA A 64 -4.26 -42.90 -78.90
C ALA A 64 -3.40 -41.64 -79.02
N LYS A 65 -2.29 -41.71 -79.76
CA LYS A 65 -1.41 -40.54 -80.00
C LYS A 65 -2.08 -39.47 -80.86
N LEU A 66 -2.84 -39.87 -81.87
CA LEU A 66 -3.58 -38.94 -82.74
C LEU A 66 -4.66 -38.21 -81.95
N VAL A 67 -5.45 -38.92 -81.14
CA VAL A 67 -6.51 -38.32 -80.30
C VAL A 67 -5.91 -37.40 -79.24
N ALA A 68 -4.87 -37.83 -78.53
CA ALA A 68 -4.20 -36.99 -77.53
C ALA A 68 -3.62 -35.70 -78.14
N SER A 69 -3.14 -35.77 -79.39
CA SER A 69 -2.63 -34.59 -80.10
C SER A 69 -3.73 -33.63 -80.53
N MET A 70 -4.89 -34.14 -80.96
CA MET A 70 -5.97 -33.33 -81.54
C MET A 70 -7.01 -32.86 -80.52
N PHE A 71 -7.19 -33.60 -79.42
CA PHE A 71 -8.18 -33.36 -78.38
C PHE A 71 -7.55 -33.31 -76.98
N PRO A 72 -6.54 -32.43 -76.77
CA PRO A 72 -5.85 -32.35 -75.48
C PRO A 72 -6.75 -31.90 -74.33
N GLU A 73 -7.89 -31.28 -74.63
CA GLU A 73 -8.85 -30.76 -73.65
C GLU A 73 -9.82 -31.82 -73.12
N LEU A 74 -9.80 -33.03 -73.68
CA LEU A 74 -10.57 -34.15 -73.13
C LEU A 74 -9.83 -34.76 -71.95
N ASP A 75 -10.56 -35.30 -70.97
CA ASP A 75 -9.94 -36.10 -69.92
C ASP A 75 -9.38 -37.43 -70.45
N ASP A 76 -8.49 -38.07 -69.68
CA ASP A 76 -7.82 -39.31 -70.11
C ASP A 76 -8.81 -40.44 -70.45
N ALA A 77 -9.99 -40.46 -69.81
CA ALA A 77 -11.00 -41.50 -70.02
C ALA A 77 -11.73 -41.30 -71.37
N ASP A 78 -12.11 -40.06 -71.67
CA ASP A 78 -12.76 -39.68 -72.92
C ASP A 78 -11.79 -39.74 -74.11
N GLN A 79 -10.51 -39.39 -73.92
CA GLN A 79 -9.47 -39.60 -74.93
C GLN A 79 -9.30 -41.09 -75.25
N ALA A 80 -9.25 -41.96 -74.24
CA ALA A 80 -9.15 -43.40 -74.45
C ALA A 80 -10.40 -43.98 -75.16
N ALA A 81 -11.59 -43.50 -74.82
CA ALA A 81 -12.85 -43.89 -75.46
C ALA A 81 -12.92 -43.45 -76.94
N LEU A 82 -12.48 -42.22 -77.23
CA LEU A 82 -12.41 -41.70 -78.59
C LEU A 82 -11.33 -42.44 -79.41
N ALA A 83 -10.16 -42.71 -78.85
CA ALA A 83 -9.10 -43.49 -79.51
C ALA A 83 -9.59 -44.89 -79.90
N THR A 84 -10.32 -45.56 -78.99
CA THR A 84 -10.96 -46.87 -79.27
C THR A 84 -11.96 -46.76 -80.43
N SER A 85 -12.72 -45.67 -80.48
CA SER A 85 -13.68 -45.39 -81.55
C SER A 85 -12.98 -45.14 -82.89
N VAL A 86 -11.85 -44.43 -82.89
CA VAL A 86 -11.01 -44.17 -84.06
C VAL A 86 -10.43 -45.48 -84.63
N VAL A 87 -9.89 -46.37 -83.80
CA VAL A 87 -9.40 -47.71 -84.25
C VAL A 87 -10.53 -48.51 -84.89
N THR A 88 -11.70 -48.52 -84.24
CA THR A 88 -12.88 -49.24 -84.72
C THR A 88 -13.33 -48.70 -86.07
N TYR A 89 -13.40 -47.37 -86.22
CA TYR A 89 -13.76 -46.70 -87.46
C TYR A 89 -12.75 -46.98 -88.58
N MET A 90 -11.46 -46.85 -88.31
CA MET A 90 -10.38 -47.13 -89.27
C MET A 90 -10.43 -48.57 -89.78
N THR A 91 -10.61 -49.53 -88.87
CA THR A 91 -10.61 -50.97 -89.20
C THR A 91 -11.86 -51.38 -89.98
N ASN A 92 -13.04 -50.92 -89.54
CA ASN A 92 -14.32 -51.29 -90.17
C ASN A 92 -14.45 -50.73 -91.60
N ASN A 93 -13.82 -49.59 -91.88
CA ASN A 93 -13.90 -48.92 -93.17
C ASN A 93 -12.65 -49.16 -94.05
N GLY A 94 -11.64 -49.88 -93.55
CA GLY A 94 -10.41 -50.17 -94.29
C GLY A 94 -9.61 -48.91 -94.66
N LEU A 95 -9.66 -47.87 -93.80
CA LEU A 95 -9.04 -46.58 -94.06
C LEU A 95 -7.54 -46.62 -93.80
N SER A 96 -6.80 -45.79 -94.54
CA SER A 96 -5.39 -45.53 -94.23
C SER A 96 -5.28 -44.60 -93.01
N ARG A 97 -4.11 -44.58 -92.35
CA ARG A 97 -3.83 -43.66 -91.23
C ARG A 97 -3.95 -42.18 -91.62
N GLY A 98 -3.54 -41.84 -92.85
CA GLY A 98 -3.72 -40.50 -93.39
C GLY A 98 -5.20 -40.16 -93.59
N ALA A 99 -5.99 -41.10 -94.13
CA ALA A 99 -7.43 -40.90 -94.35
C ALA A 99 -8.19 -40.73 -93.03
N VAL A 100 -7.91 -41.55 -92.00
CA VAL A 100 -8.60 -41.40 -90.70
C VAL A 100 -8.21 -40.11 -89.98
N ALA A 101 -6.97 -39.63 -90.13
CA ALA A 101 -6.57 -38.33 -89.57
C ALA A 101 -7.30 -37.18 -90.26
N VAL A 102 -7.43 -37.21 -91.60
CA VAL A 102 -8.22 -36.23 -92.35
C VAL A 102 -9.68 -36.23 -91.90
N ASP A 103 -10.32 -37.40 -91.84
CA ASP A 103 -11.72 -37.53 -91.40
C ASP A 103 -11.92 -36.98 -89.98
N LEU A 104 -10.95 -37.22 -89.08
CA LEU A 104 -11.03 -36.75 -87.70
C LEU A 104 -10.85 -35.23 -87.59
N ILE A 105 -10.01 -34.62 -88.43
CA ILE A 105 -9.83 -33.17 -88.49
C ILE A 105 -11.10 -32.52 -89.04
N GLU A 106 -11.68 -33.07 -90.11
CA GLU A 106 -12.95 -32.60 -90.65
C GLU A 106 -14.10 -32.72 -89.63
N ALA A 107 -14.10 -33.79 -88.83
CA ALA A 107 -15.06 -33.93 -87.75
C ALA A 107 -14.87 -32.84 -86.69
N LEU A 108 -13.63 -32.59 -86.27
CA LEU A 108 -13.29 -31.57 -85.28
C LEU A 108 -13.68 -30.15 -85.73
N ASP A 109 -13.35 -29.79 -86.97
CA ASP A 109 -13.68 -28.49 -87.61
C ASP A 109 -15.21 -28.26 -87.75
N SER A 110 -16.00 -29.34 -87.73
CA SER A 110 -17.46 -29.27 -87.84
C SER A 110 -18.19 -29.14 -86.51
N ILE A 111 -17.48 -29.28 -85.39
CA ILE A 111 -18.05 -29.22 -84.04
C ILE A 111 -18.16 -27.76 -83.61
N GLU A 112 -19.35 -27.33 -83.18
CA GLU A 112 -19.52 -25.99 -82.60
C GLU A 112 -18.76 -25.87 -81.27
N SER A 113 -18.13 -24.71 -81.03
CA SER A 113 -17.36 -24.42 -79.79
C SER A 113 -18.18 -24.56 -78.50
N THR A 114 -19.52 -24.57 -78.59
CA THR A 114 -20.45 -24.77 -77.47
C THR A 114 -20.77 -26.25 -77.18
N HIS A 115 -20.18 -27.21 -77.90
CA HIS A 115 -20.43 -28.63 -77.69
C HIS A 115 -19.89 -29.10 -76.32
N SER A 116 -20.71 -29.80 -75.53
CA SER A 116 -20.41 -30.04 -74.10
C SER A 116 -19.22 -30.97 -73.81
N VAL A 117 -18.77 -31.76 -74.79
CA VAL A 117 -17.65 -32.70 -74.64
C VAL A 117 -16.44 -32.25 -75.46
N PHE A 118 -16.66 -31.92 -76.73
CA PHE A 118 -15.60 -31.61 -77.70
C PHE A 118 -15.47 -30.11 -78.01
N GLY A 119 -16.34 -29.26 -77.47
CA GLY A 119 -16.41 -27.84 -77.83
C GLY A 119 -15.14 -27.07 -77.47
N ALA A 120 -14.48 -27.43 -76.36
CA ALA A 120 -13.18 -26.86 -75.99
C ALA A 120 -12.07 -27.21 -77.00
N SER A 121 -11.98 -28.47 -77.42
CA SER A 121 -11.03 -28.90 -78.44
C SER A 121 -11.32 -28.26 -79.80
N ALA A 122 -12.59 -28.12 -80.18
CA ALA A 122 -13.01 -27.44 -81.41
C ALA A 122 -12.66 -25.94 -81.38
N ALA A 123 -12.98 -25.25 -80.28
CA ALA A 123 -12.65 -23.84 -80.10
C ALA A 123 -11.14 -23.58 -80.16
N ARG A 124 -10.34 -24.45 -79.53
CA ARG A 124 -8.89 -24.41 -79.59
C ARG A 124 -8.37 -24.61 -81.01
N PHE A 125 -8.88 -25.62 -81.70
CA PHE A 125 -8.50 -25.90 -83.09
C PHE A 125 -8.80 -24.71 -84.00
N ASP A 126 -10.02 -24.15 -83.92
CA ASP A 126 -10.45 -23.00 -84.72
C ASP A 126 -9.60 -21.75 -84.44
N ALA A 127 -9.33 -21.46 -83.16
CA ALA A 127 -8.51 -20.32 -82.76
C ALA A 127 -7.07 -20.45 -83.28
N ALA A 128 -6.48 -21.64 -83.19
CA ALA A 128 -5.13 -21.88 -83.66
C ALA A 128 -5.02 -21.89 -85.19
N VAL A 129 -6.02 -22.41 -85.90
CA VAL A 129 -6.10 -22.33 -87.36
C VAL A 129 -6.26 -20.88 -87.81
N ALA A 130 -7.11 -20.09 -87.15
CA ALA A 130 -7.27 -18.67 -87.46
C ALA A 130 -5.98 -17.87 -87.23
N ALA A 131 -5.24 -18.16 -86.15
CA ALA A 131 -3.94 -17.58 -85.89
C ALA A 131 -2.90 -17.98 -86.96
N ALA A 132 -2.90 -19.25 -87.37
CA ALA A 132 -2.04 -19.76 -88.45
C ALA A 132 -2.39 -19.15 -89.82
N ASP A 133 -3.66 -18.86 -90.09
CA ASP A 133 -4.11 -18.20 -91.31
C ASP A 133 -3.77 -16.71 -91.34
N ALA A 134 -3.66 -16.05 -90.19
CA ALA A 134 -3.27 -14.65 -90.08
C ALA A 134 -1.75 -14.41 -90.20
N TYR A 135 -0.94 -15.46 -90.22
CA TYR A 135 0.52 -15.35 -90.28
C TYR A 135 1.05 -15.14 -91.72
N GLU A 136 1.67 -13.98 -91.98
CA GLU A 136 2.23 -13.61 -93.30
C GLU A 136 3.78 -13.72 -93.39
N GLY A 137 4.46 -14.37 -92.44
CA GLY A 137 5.92 -14.42 -92.36
C GLY A 137 6.60 -15.56 -93.16
N ASP A 138 7.83 -15.32 -93.65
CA ASP A 138 8.68 -16.30 -94.35
C ASP A 138 9.57 -17.14 -93.40
N ALA A 139 9.12 -17.43 -92.17
CA ALA A 139 9.92 -18.23 -91.23
C ALA A 139 10.07 -19.67 -91.74
N THR A 140 11.32 -20.12 -91.92
CA THR A 140 11.69 -21.48 -92.32
C THR A 140 12.07 -22.38 -91.13
N ASP A 141 12.06 -21.84 -89.90
CA ASP A 141 12.38 -22.57 -88.68
C ASP A 141 11.08 -22.91 -87.92
N ILE A 142 10.92 -24.19 -87.60
CA ILE A 142 9.71 -24.79 -87.05
C ILE A 142 9.53 -24.42 -85.56
N ASN A 143 10.62 -24.15 -84.85
CA ASN A 143 10.60 -23.83 -83.42
C ASN A 143 10.11 -22.39 -83.17
N THR A 144 10.50 -21.44 -84.03
CA THR A 144 10.07 -20.04 -83.93
C THR A 144 8.58 -19.84 -84.23
N LEU A 145 7.96 -20.78 -84.97
CA LEU A 145 6.51 -20.81 -85.22
C LEU A 145 5.73 -21.41 -84.05
N GLN A 146 6.34 -22.32 -83.28
CA GLN A 146 5.74 -22.93 -82.10
C GLN A 146 5.58 -21.92 -80.96
N ASP A 147 6.53 -21.00 -80.80
CA ASP A 147 6.46 -19.91 -79.81
C ASP A 147 5.40 -18.84 -80.14
N ILE A 148 5.12 -18.62 -81.43
CA ILE A 148 4.11 -17.64 -81.89
C ILE A 148 2.68 -18.16 -81.75
N VAL A 149 2.47 -19.48 -81.89
CA VAL A 149 1.13 -20.12 -81.84
C VAL A 149 0.86 -20.78 -80.48
N GLY A 150 1.90 -21.04 -79.67
CA GLY A 150 1.78 -21.67 -78.35
C GLY A 150 1.32 -20.77 -77.19
N THR A 151 1.02 -19.49 -77.44
CA THR A 151 0.80 -18.46 -76.41
C THR A 151 -0.65 -18.01 -76.22
N THR A 152 -1.64 -18.90 -76.39
CA THR A 152 -2.92 -18.72 -75.67
C THR A 152 -2.93 -19.63 -74.46
N GLY A 153 -2.80 -18.99 -73.29
CA GLY A 153 -2.50 -19.58 -71.99
C GLY A 153 -3.34 -20.79 -71.62
N SER A 154 -2.66 -21.76 -71.00
CA SER A 154 -3.32 -22.67 -70.08
C SER A 154 -3.77 -21.84 -68.87
N ASP A 155 -5.07 -21.76 -68.62
CA ASP A 155 -5.60 -21.22 -67.35
C ASP A 155 -5.27 -22.13 -66.15
N ARG A 156 -4.54 -23.24 -66.36
CA ARG A 156 -4.02 -24.09 -65.29
C ARG A 156 -2.66 -23.56 -64.86
N GLY A 157 -2.52 -23.38 -63.55
CA GLY A 157 -1.25 -23.05 -62.89
C GLY A 157 -0.12 -24.02 -63.25
N GLN A 158 1.08 -23.46 -63.38
CA GLN A 158 2.33 -24.09 -63.76
C GLN A 158 3.28 -24.16 -62.56
N ASN A 159 4.15 -25.16 -62.54
CA ASN A 159 5.16 -25.29 -61.49
C ASN A 159 6.56 -25.19 -62.10
N PHE A 160 7.36 -24.26 -61.61
CA PHE A 160 8.73 -24.02 -62.01
C PHE A 160 9.70 -24.36 -60.87
N THR A 161 10.88 -24.86 -61.23
CA THR A 161 11.99 -25.05 -60.29
C THR A 161 13.23 -24.44 -60.91
N LEU A 162 13.78 -23.43 -60.25
CA LEU A 162 14.97 -22.73 -60.72
C LEU A 162 16.15 -23.69 -60.83
N GLN A 163 17.03 -23.41 -61.78
CA GLN A 163 18.24 -24.18 -62.04
C GLN A 163 19.47 -23.39 -61.57
N PRO A 164 20.64 -24.03 -61.36
CA PRO A 164 21.87 -23.31 -61.00
C PRO A 164 22.45 -22.40 -62.11
N THR A 165 21.69 -22.15 -63.17
CA THR A 165 22.06 -21.36 -64.35
C THR A 165 21.00 -20.30 -64.56
N PRO A 166 21.32 -19.16 -65.21
CA PRO A 166 20.35 -18.09 -65.44
C PRO A 166 19.03 -18.60 -65.99
N ASP A 167 17.95 -18.37 -65.26
CA ASP A 167 16.59 -18.76 -65.64
C ASP A 167 15.85 -17.58 -66.28
N VAL A 168 15.04 -17.87 -67.30
CA VAL A 168 14.09 -16.91 -67.87
C VAL A 168 12.72 -17.57 -67.85
N ILE A 169 11.93 -17.23 -66.83
CA ILE A 169 10.63 -17.83 -66.55
C ILE A 169 9.55 -16.80 -66.82
N LYS A 170 8.51 -17.24 -67.54
CA LYS A 170 7.28 -16.48 -67.71
C LYS A 170 6.08 -17.38 -67.48
N GLY A 171 5.31 -17.05 -66.46
CA GLY A 171 4.08 -17.73 -66.09
C GLY A 171 2.90 -17.41 -67.00
N GLY A 172 1.81 -18.14 -66.77
CA GLY A 172 0.58 -18.16 -67.55
C GLY A 172 -0.47 -17.20 -67.02
N SER A 173 -1.75 -17.56 -67.20
CA SER A 173 -2.92 -16.85 -66.64
C SER A 173 -3.51 -17.53 -65.38
N GLY A 174 -2.96 -18.69 -65.00
CA GLY A 174 -3.35 -19.44 -63.81
C GLY A 174 -2.35 -19.22 -62.67
N SER A 175 -2.69 -19.64 -61.45
CA SER A 175 -1.81 -19.55 -60.29
C SER A 175 -0.58 -20.44 -60.41
N ASP A 176 0.56 -19.85 -60.73
CA ASP A 176 1.83 -20.51 -60.92
C ASP A 176 2.61 -20.61 -59.60
N THR A 177 3.48 -21.63 -59.50
CA THR A 177 4.38 -21.82 -58.36
C THR A 177 5.82 -21.90 -58.84
N ILE A 178 6.74 -21.21 -58.16
CA ILE A 178 8.16 -21.13 -58.51
C ILE A 178 8.98 -21.52 -57.27
N PHE A 179 9.91 -22.45 -57.41
CA PHE A 179 10.78 -22.89 -56.30
C PHE A 179 12.26 -22.56 -56.55
N GLY A 180 12.89 -21.87 -55.59
CA GLY A 180 14.29 -21.49 -55.61
C GLY A 180 15.03 -21.81 -54.31
N VAL A 181 16.36 -21.91 -54.39
CA VAL A 181 17.26 -22.14 -53.26
C VAL A 181 18.44 -21.16 -53.36
N VAL A 182 18.83 -20.59 -52.23
CA VAL A 182 20.06 -19.79 -52.10
C VAL A 182 21.03 -20.53 -51.18
N ASP A 183 22.15 -20.99 -51.73
CA ASP A 183 23.16 -21.81 -51.03
C ASP A 183 24.55 -21.56 -51.62
N ASP A 184 25.22 -20.50 -51.17
CA ASP A 184 26.56 -20.12 -51.63
C ASP A 184 27.65 -21.11 -51.21
N ALA A 185 27.37 -21.92 -50.17
CA ALA A 185 28.28 -22.97 -49.73
C ALA A 185 28.32 -24.14 -50.72
N VAL A 186 27.22 -24.36 -51.46
CA VAL A 186 27.11 -25.41 -52.47
C VAL A 186 26.55 -24.81 -53.77
N ALA A 187 27.43 -24.28 -54.62
CA ALA A 187 27.06 -23.65 -55.89
C ALA A 187 26.13 -24.47 -56.81
N ALA A 188 26.13 -25.81 -56.71
CA ALA A 188 25.21 -26.67 -57.48
C ALA A 188 23.78 -26.71 -56.92
N GLN A 189 23.57 -26.24 -55.69
CA GLN A 189 22.27 -26.08 -55.03
C GLN A 189 21.78 -24.62 -55.07
N ASN A 190 22.64 -23.65 -55.39
CA ASN A 190 22.24 -22.26 -55.55
C ASN A 190 21.49 -22.08 -56.87
N THR A 191 20.17 -21.94 -56.81
CA THR A 191 19.30 -21.84 -57.99
C THR A 191 18.67 -20.47 -58.20
N LEU A 192 18.52 -19.65 -57.15
CA LEU A 192 18.17 -18.24 -57.32
C LEU A 192 19.46 -17.41 -57.41
N THR A 193 19.66 -16.74 -58.55
CA THR A 193 20.86 -16.00 -58.91
C THR A 193 20.53 -14.60 -59.44
N ALA A 194 21.50 -13.69 -59.39
CA ALA A 194 21.34 -12.32 -59.89
C ALA A 194 21.20 -12.21 -61.43
N ALA A 195 21.11 -13.33 -62.15
CA ALA A 195 20.92 -13.35 -63.60
C ALA A 195 19.53 -13.88 -64.01
N ASP A 196 18.69 -14.22 -63.03
CA ASP A 196 17.37 -14.76 -63.30
C ASP A 196 16.37 -13.66 -63.63
N GLU A 197 15.52 -13.93 -64.61
CA GLU A 197 14.36 -13.12 -65.00
C GLU A 197 13.10 -13.95 -64.76
N ILE A 198 12.30 -13.57 -63.77
CA ILE A 198 11.14 -14.31 -63.29
C ILE A 198 9.92 -13.39 -63.39
N ASP A 199 8.96 -13.79 -64.22
CA ASP A 199 7.65 -13.16 -64.38
C ASP A 199 6.60 -14.22 -64.05
N GLY A 200 5.84 -14.07 -62.97
CA GLY A 200 4.78 -15.02 -62.60
C GLY A 200 3.58 -15.01 -63.55
N GLY A 201 3.47 -13.99 -64.42
CA GLY A 201 2.38 -13.88 -65.38
C GLY A 201 1.16 -13.17 -64.79
N ALA A 202 -0.03 -13.61 -65.16
CA ALA A 202 -1.27 -13.13 -64.56
C ALA A 202 -1.84 -14.24 -63.70
N GLY A 203 -2.29 -13.93 -62.49
CA GLY A 203 -2.75 -14.97 -61.58
C GLY A 203 -2.50 -14.54 -60.15
N ASN A 204 -2.63 -15.51 -59.24
CA ASN A 204 -2.07 -15.37 -57.90
C ASN A 204 -0.90 -16.34 -57.84
N ASP A 205 0.30 -15.81 -58.00
CA ASP A 205 1.52 -16.57 -58.20
C ASP A 205 2.34 -16.65 -56.90
N LEU A 206 2.94 -17.82 -56.64
CA LEU A 206 3.70 -18.11 -55.42
C LEU A 206 5.16 -18.43 -55.78
N MET A 207 6.10 -17.70 -55.18
CA MET A 207 7.51 -18.06 -55.18
C MET A 207 7.94 -18.52 -53.79
N THR A 208 8.50 -19.73 -53.69
CA THR A 208 9.09 -20.27 -52.47
C THR A 208 10.61 -20.27 -52.58
N VAL A 209 11.29 -19.69 -51.59
CA VAL A 209 12.74 -19.61 -51.51
C VAL A 209 13.23 -20.27 -50.22
N LEU A 210 14.05 -21.32 -50.36
CA LEU A 210 14.82 -21.87 -49.23
C LEU A 210 16.16 -21.15 -49.11
N LEU A 211 16.34 -20.43 -47.99
CA LEU A 211 17.48 -19.57 -47.74
C LEU A 211 18.50 -20.27 -46.81
N ARG A 212 19.67 -20.66 -47.35
CA ARG A 212 20.82 -21.22 -46.60
C ARG A 212 22.05 -20.31 -46.66
N SER A 213 21.96 -19.19 -47.36
CA SER A 213 22.94 -18.11 -47.47
C SER A 213 22.18 -16.81 -47.73
N ASP A 214 22.81 -15.66 -47.50
CA ASP A 214 22.18 -14.38 -47.75
C ASP A 214 21.92 -14.18 -49.25
N TYR A 215 20.77 -13.62 -49.59
CA TYR A 215 20.45 -13.19 -50.94
C TYR A 215 20.62 -11.68 -51.06
N ASP A 216 21.72 -11.26 -51.67
CA ASP A 216 22.09 -9.86 -51.87
C ASP A 216 21.30 -9.15 -53.00
N GLY A 217 20.24 -9.77 -53.53
CA GLY A 217 19.43 -9.24 -54.63
C GLY A 217 19.96 -9.54 -56.03
N GLY A 218 19.27 -9.00 -57.04
CA GLY A 218 19.76 -8.91 -58.42
C GLY A 218 19.02 -9.74 -59.47
N ALA A 219 18.13 -10.65 -59.06
CA ALA A 219 17.15 -11.22 -59.98
C ALA A 219 16.09 -10.16 -60.30
N THR A 220 15.52 -10.24 -61.49
CA THR A 220 14.29 -9.51 -61.83
C THR A 220 13.13 -10.41 -61.45
N ILE A 221 12.31 -10.01 -60.48
CA ILE A 221 11.14 -10.77 -60.03
C ILE A 221 9.92 -9.85 -60.15
N GLU A 222 8.98 -10.20 -61.02
CA GLU A 222 7.77 -9.43 -61.29
C GLU A 222 6.54 -10.35 -61.28
N ASN A 223 5.37 -9.78 -60.96
CA ASN A 223 4.07 -10.48 -60.94
C ASN A 223 4.10 -11.78 -60.12
N VAL A 224 4.70 -11.73 -58.94
CA VAL A 224 4.66 -12.82 -57.95
C VAL A 224 3.97 -12.26 -56.72
N GLU A 225 2.69 -12.55 -56.53
CA GLU A 225 1.89 -11.94 -55.46
C GLU A 225 2.32 -12.44 -54.07
N THR A 226 2.78 -13.69 -53.95
CA THR A 226 3.26 -14.26 -52.69
C THR A 226 4.72 -14.69 -52.77
N LEU A 227 5.58 -14.05 -51.99
CA LEU A 227 6.97 -14.45 -51.80
C LEU A 227 7.13 -15.13 -50.45
N GLN A 228 7.29 -16.45 -50.45
CA GLN A 228 7.49 -17.28 -49.27
C GLN A 228 8.97 -17.62 -49.09
N ILE A 229 9.52 -17.30 -47.92
CA ILE A 229 10.94 -17.47 -47.62
C ILE A 229 11.06 -18.25 -46.31
N GLY A 230 11.76 -19.37 -46.36
CA GLY A 230 12.08 -20.19 -45.19
C GLY A 230 13.58 -20.34 -45.01
N SER A 231 14.01 -20.52 -43.76
CA SER A 231 15.35 -21.01 -43.42
C SER A 231 15.25 -22.42 -42.82
N ASN A 232 16.38 -23.11 -42.72
CA ASN A 232 16.45 -24.34 -41.94
C ASN A 232 17.78 -24.47 -41.17
N ASP A 233 18.38 -23.33 -40.83
CA ASP A 233 19.62 -23.24 -40.09
C ASP A 233 19.63 -22.04 -39.14
N ALA A 234 20.45 -22.14 -38.08
CA ALA A 234 20.49 -21.15 -37.00
C ALA A 234 21.33 -19.90 -37.34
N ALA A 235 21.78 -19.74 -38.59
CA ALA A 235 22.51 -18.53 -38.96
C ALA A 235 21.52 -17.41 -39.28
N VAL A 236 21.96 -16.17 -39.06
CA VAL A 236 21.19 -15.00 -39.49
C VAL A 236 21.16 -14.97 -41.01
N ARG A 237 19.97 -14.85 -41.59
CA ARG A 237 19.76 -14.80 -43.03
C ARG A 237 19.10 -13.49 -43.46
N ALA A 238 19.49 -13.00 -44.62
CA ALA A 238 18.89 -11.84 -45.26
C ALA A 238 18.42 -12.13 -46.68
N PHE A 239 17.26 -11.58 -47.05
CA PHE A 239 16.76 -11.53 -48.43
C PHE A 239 16.57 -10.07 -48.84
N ASP A 240 17.35 -9.59 -49.80
CA ASP A 240 17.29 -8.20 -50.28
C ASP A 240 16.50 -8.08 -51.60
N TYR A 241 15.57 -7.13 -51.65
CA TYR A 241 14.83 -6.77 -52.87
C TYR A 241 15.68 -6.00 -53.90
N ASN A 242 16.87 -5.50 -53.54
CA ASN A 242 17.57 -4.46 -54.30
C ASN A 242 19.10 -4.64 -54.45
N VAL A 243 19.58 -4.41 -55.69
CA VAL A 243 20.94 -3.96 -56.01
C VAL A 243 20.87 -2.65 -56.81
N ASN A 244 21.04 -1.52 -56.14
CA ASN A 244 21.30 -0.19 -56.74
C ASN A 244 20.36 0.27 -57.89
N LEU A 245 19.24 0.94 -57.57
CA LEU A 245 18.49 1.85 -58.46
C LEU A 245 18.23 1.33 -59.90
N GLY A 246 17.16 0.54 -60.06
CA GLY A 246 16.30 0.61 -61.26
C GLY A 246 16.61 -0.31 -62.45
N ALA A 247 17.27 -1.45 -62.26
CA ALA A 247 17.39 -2.47 -63.32
C ALA A 247 17.09 -3.91 -62.89
N TYR A 248 17.16 -4.23 -61.59
CA TYR A 248 16.98 -5.56 -61.03
C TYR A 248 16.28 -5.44 -59.68
N GLU A 249 14.95 -5.47 -59.69
CA GLU A 249 14.13 -5.26 -58.50
C GLU A 249 13.04 -6.33 -58.40
N VAL A 250 12.67 -6.66 -57.16
CA VAL A 250 11.49 -7.46 -56.85
C VAL A 250 10.28 -6.52 -56.78
N THR A 251 9.29 -6.73 -57.64
CA THR A 251 8.08 -5.91 -57.74
C THR A 251 6.81 -6.77 -57.82
N GLY A 252 5.64 -6.17 -57.57
CA GLY A 252 4.36 -6.88 -57.65
C GLY A 252 4.03 -7.79 -56.45
N VAL A 253 4.94 -7.94 -55.47
CA VAL A 253 4.67 -8.75 -54.27
C VAL A 253 3.60 -8.10 -53.39
N GLU A 254 2.55 -8.85 -53.08
CA GLU A 254 1.47 -8.43 -52.19
C GLU A 254 1.64 -8.98 -50.78
N THR A 255 2.23 -10.18 -50.63
CA THR A 255 2.49 -10.83 -49.34
C THR A 255 3.90 -11.41 -49.28
N VAL A 256 4.61 -11.11 -48.20
CA VAL A 256 5.87 -11.76 -47.82
C VAL A 256 5.58 -12.75 -46.69
N VAL A 257 5.85 -14.03 -46.92
CA VAL A 257 5.64 -15.10 -45.93
C VAL A 257 6.99 -15.52 -45.34
N TYR A 258 7.14 -15.40 -44.03
CA TYR A 258 8.20 -15.98 -43.23
C TYR A 258 7.76 -17.40 -42.85
N ASP A 259 8.28 -18.39 -43.57
CA ASP A 259 7.86 -19.79 -43.47
C ASP A 259 8.74 -20.57 -42.48
N GLN A 260 8.12 -21.07 -41.42
CA GLN A 260 8.75 -21.92 -40.40
C GLN A 260 10.02 -21.32 -39.79
N ILE A 261 10.04 -19.99 -39.56
CA ILE A 261 11.14 -19.35 -38.84
C ILE A 261 10.99 -19.66 -37.35
N ASN A 262 11.68 -20.71 -36.91
CA ASN A 262 11.58 -21.28 -35.58
C ASN A 262 12.69 -20.77 -34.65
N ASN A 263 12.58 -21.08 -33.36
CA ASN A 263 13.54 -20.66 -32.34
C ASN A 263 15.00 -20.99 -32.73
N GLY A 264 15.86 -19.97 -32.65
CA GLY A 264 17.28 -20.03 -33.04
C GLY A 264 17.53 -19.59 -34.48
N GLU A 265 16.49 -19.41 -35.30
CA GLU A 265 16.58 -18.89 -36.65
C GLU A 265 16.26 -17.39 -36.70
N GLN A 266 16.89 -16.68 -37.63
CA GLN A 266 16.65 -15.26 -37.86
C GLN A 266 16.61 -14.94 -39.35
N LEU A 267 15.51 -14.34 -39.81
CA LEU A 267 15.32 -13.93 -41.19
C LEU A 267 14.98 -12.44 -41.30
N THR A 268 15.78 -11.70 -42.07
CA THR A 268 15.54 -10.29 -42.40
C THR A 268 15.19 -10.14 -43.87
N VAL A 269 14.08 -9.49 -44.20
CA VAL A 269 13.75 -9.09 -45.56
C VAL A 269 13.99 -7.59 -45.71
N ASN A 270 14.92 -7.23 -46.60
CA ASN A 270 15.40 -5.87 -46.76
C ASN A 270 14.81 -5.16 -47.97
N ASN A 271 14.69 -3.84 -47.85
CA ASN A 271 14.32 -2.95 -48.94
C ASN A 271 12.96 -3.28 -49.59
N ILE A 272 11.99 -3.77 -48.81
CA ILE A 272 10.64 -4.07 -49.28
C ILE A 272 10.04 -2.83 -49.92
N THR A 273 9.46 -3.02 -51.11
CA THR A 273 8.78 -2.00 -51.92
C THR A 273 7.30 -2.36 -52.11
N PRO A 274 6.39 -1.37 -52.18
CA PRO A 274 4.99 -1.60 -52.53
C PRO A 274 4.84 -2.30 -53.88
N SER A 275 3.75 -3.06 -54.04
CA SER A 275 3.41 -3.74 -55.30
C SER A 275 3.14 -2.78 -56.46
N ALA A 276 2.87 -1.50 -56.20
CA ALA A 276 2.72 -0.44 -57.19
C ALA A 276 3.22 0.93 -56.68
N GLU A 277 3.64 1.81 -57.60
CA GLU A 277 4.03 3.19 -57.26
C GLU A 277 2.87 3.95 -56.59
N GLY A 278 3.08 4.39 -55.34
CA GLY A 278 2.05 5.02 -54.50
C GLY A 278 1.09 4.03 -53.80
N GLY A 279 1.37 2.73 -53.85
CA GLY A 279 0.59 1.66 -53.20
C GLY A 279 0.95 1.40 -51.72
N VAL A 280 0.26 0.44 -51.12
CA VAL A 280 0.47 -0.03 -49.74
C VAL A 280 1.66 -0.99 -49.70
N ALA A 281 2.41 -1.04 -48.59
CA ALA A 281 3.46 -2.04 -48.40
C ALA A 281 2.86 -3.47 -48.44
N PRO A 282 3.61 -4.47 -48.91
CA PRO A 282 3.18 -5.87 -48.85
C PRO A 282 2.81 -6.30 -47.43
N ALA A 283 1.81 -7.16 -47.30
CA ALA A 283 1.50 -7.79 -46.03
C ALA A 283 2.64 -8.72 -45.60
N LEU A 284 2.90 -8.81 -44.30
CA LEU A 284 3.85 -9.76 -43.73
C LEU A 284 3.08 -10.90 -43.08
N LYS A 285 3.30 -12.16 -43.48
CA LYS A 285 2.78 -13.34 -42.79
C LYS A 285 3.93 -14.07 -42.09
N TRP A 286 3.80 -14.35 -40.81
CA TRP A 286 4.66 -15.30 -40.12
C TRP A 286 3.88 -16.60 -39.92
N ASP A 287 4.31 -17.64 -40.62
CA ASP A 287 3.62 -18.93 -40.69
C ASP A 287 4.48 -20.01 -40.02
N ASN A 288 4.08 -20.45 -38.83
CA ASN A 288 4.73 -21.50 -38.08
C ASN A 288 3.81 -22.72 -37.89
N GLU A 289 4.40 -23.87 -37.59
CA GLU A 289 3.63 -25.05 -37.20
C GLU A 289 3.01 -24.86 -35.80
N ALA A 290 1.74 -25.24 -35.63
CA ALA A 290 1.07 -25.20 -34.33
C ALA A 290 1.88 -25.88 -33.21
N GLY A 291 2.15 -25.14 -32.14
CA GLY A 291 2.96 -25.58 -31.00
C GLY A 291 4.47 -25.47 -31.19
N SER A 292 4.95 -25.02 -32.35
CA SER A 292 6.37 -24.67 -32.52
C SER A 292 6.71 -23.37 -31.77
N ARG A 293 8.01 -23.15 -31.52
CA ARG A 293 8.50 -21.93 -30.90
C ARG A 293 9.03 -21.01 -32.00
N ALA A 294 8.58 -19.77 -32.01
CA ALA A 294 8.93 -18.81 -33.05
C ALA A 294 10.38 -18.29 -32.92
N GLY A 295 11.03 -18.03 -34.05
CA GLY A 295 12.37 -17.44 -34.15
C GLY A 295 12.37 -15.90 -34.10
N THR A 296 13.18 -15.26 -34.95
CA THR A 296 13.18 -13.81 -35.14
C THR A 296 12.94 -13.45 -36.60
N ILE A 297 12.01 -12.53 -36.85
CA ILE A 297 11.80 -11.95 -38.19
C ILE A 297 12.08 -10.45 -38.19
N ALA A 298 12.53 -9.94 -39.32
CA ALA A 298 12.75 -8.52 -39.52
C ALA A 298 12.35 -8.08 -40.93
N ALA A 299 11.81 -6.87 -41.05
CA ALA A 299 11.44 -6.24 -42.31
C ALA A 299 11.96 -4.81 -42.35
N THR A 300 12.66 -4.43 -43.42
CA THR A 300 12.98 -3.03 -43.71
C THR A 300 12.33 -2.60 -45.01
N PHE A 301 11.91 -1.34 -45.07
CA PHE A 301 11.20 -0.78 -46.21
C PHE A 301 12.05 0.27 -46.89
N ARG A 302 11.89 0.42 -48.20
CA ARG A 302 12.53 1.52 -48.93
C ARG A 302 11.90 2.85 -48.49
N GLU A 303 12.64 3.68 -47.75
CA GLU A 303 12.18 4.85 -46.97
C GLU A 303 11.12 5.77 -47.66
N ALA A 304 11.20 5.94 -48.99
CA ALA A 304 10.23 6.72 -49.77
C ALA A 304 8.82 6.10 -49.89
N THR A 305 8.64 4.85 -49.44
CA THR A 305 7.43 4.04 -49.70
C THR A 305 6.53 3.83 -48.49
N VAL A 306 7.02 4.07 -47.27
CA VAL A 306 6.27 3.87 -46.02
C VAL A 306 6.22 5.11 -45.13
N THR A 307 6.68 6.27 -45.61
CA THR A 307 6.61 7.51 -44.83
C THR A 307 5.27 8.22 -45.09
N GLY A 308 4.38 8.27 -44.09
CA GLY A 308 3.10 8.99 -44.14
C GLY A 308 1.88 8.10 -44.38
N THR A 309 1.13 7.83 -43.30
CA THR A 309 -0.19 7.16 -43.31
C THR A 309 -0.20 5.78 -43.97
N THR A 310 0.89 5.02 -43.87
CA THR A 310 0.91 3.63 -44.33
C THR A 310 0.54 2.67 -43.22
N ASN A 311 -0.54 1.93 -43.44
CA ASN A 311 -0.91 0.78 -42.63
C ASN A 311 -0.09 -0.44 -43.09
N LEU A 312 0.72 -1.02 -42.21
CA LEU A 312 1.38 -2.31 -42.46
C LEU A 312 0.46 -3.43 -41.97
N SER A 313 0.08 -4.34 -42.87
CA SER A 313 -0.65 -5.54 -42.50
C SER A 313 0.31 -6.66 -42.10
N VAL A 314 0.07 -7.27 -40.94
CA VAL A 314 0.82 -8.38 -40.37
C VAL A 314 -0.16 -9.51 -40.07
N ILE A 315 0.19 -10.74 -40.41
CA ILE A 315 -0.56 -11.95 -40.09
C ILE A 315 0.35 -12.82 -39.23
N LEU A 316 -0.09 -13.12 -38.01
CA LEU A 316 0.59 -14.07 -37.13
C LEU A 316 -0.19 -15.39 -37.17
N ASP A 317 0.47 -16.47 -37.57
CA ASP A 317 -0.10 -17.80 -37.65
C ASP A 317 0.78 -18.76 -36.82
N ASP A 318 0.27 -19.14 -35.63
CA ASP A 318 0.96 -20.01 -34.67
C ASP A 318 2.32 -19.46 -34.15
N VAL A 319 2.42 -18.14 -33.92
CA VAL A 319 3.63 -17.48 -33.40
C VAL A 319 3.68 -17.51 -31.87
N ASN A 320 4.53 -18.36 -31.28
CA ASN A 320 4.63 -18.54 -29.84
C ASN A 320 6.01 -18.14 -29.27
N ALA A 321 6.03 -17.12 -28.41
CA ALA A 321 7.22 -16.50 -27.81
C ALA A 321 7.45 -16.99 -26.35
N MET A 322 7.82 -18.27 -26.18
CA MET A 322 7.93 -18.87 -24.84
C MET A 322 9.19 -18.48 -24.06
N ASN A 323 10.28 -18.07 -24.73
CA ASN A 323 11.55 -17.72 -24.09
C ASN A 323 12.12 -16.39 -24.53
N ALA A 324 12.97 -15.79 -23.70
CA ALA A 324 13.78 -14.64 -24.10
C ALA A 324 14.60 -14.97 -25.36
N GLY A 325 14.27 -14.32 -26.48
CA GLY A 325 14.87 -14.58 -27.80
C GLY A 325 13.94 -15.24 -28.83
N ASP A 326 12.78 -15.75 -28.41
CA ASP A 326 11.75 -16.31 -29.30
C ASP A 326 10.74 -15.22 -29.71
N GLY A 327 10.06 -15.42 -30.85
CA GLY A 327 8.91 -14.61 -31.26
C GLY A 327 9.19 -13.12 -31.38
N ILE A 328 10.38 -12.74 -31.85
CA ILE A 328 10.78 -11.33 -32.00
C ILE A 328 10.42 -10.85 -33.41
N MET A 329 9.66 -9.76 -33.49
CA MET A 329 9.35 -9.07 -34.74
C MET A 329 10.03 -7.69 -34.79
N ASN A 330 10.81 -7.44 -35.84
CA ASN A 330 11.47 -6.14 -36.05
C ASN A 330 10.88 -5.43 -37.28
N ILE A 331 10.16 -4.34 -37.06
CA ILE A 331 9.55 -3.52 -38.11
C ILE A 331 10.40 -2.27 -38.35
N GLY A 332 10.92 -2.10 -39.55
CA GLY A 332 11.68 -0.91 -39.94
C GLY A 332 10.92 0.40 -39.67
N GLY A 333 11.66 1.50 -39.52
CA GLY A 333 11.08 2.83 -39.30
C GLY A 333 10.22 3.31 -40.47
N GLY A 334 9.27 4.21 -40.18
CA GLY A 334 8.40 4.86 -41.17
C GLY A 334 6.92 4.49 -41.00
N VAL A 335 6.60 3.31 -40.48
CA VAL A 335 5.21 2.83 -40.33
C VAL A 335 4.50 3.55 -39.18
N GLU A 336 3.37 4.21 -39.46
CA GLU A 336 2.55 4.88 -38.42
C GLU A 336 1.41 4.01 -37.86
N THR A 337 0.93 3.04 -38.63
CA THR A 337 -0.13 2.09 -38.23
C THR A 337 0.27 0.66 -38.57
N VAL A 338 0.10 -0.25 -37.62
CA VAL A 338 0.27 -1.70 -37.85
C VAL A 338 -1.08 -2.38 -37.59
N THR A 339 -1.55 -3.16 -38.55
CA THR A 339 -2.72 -4.05 -38.39
C THR A 339 -2.22 -5.48 -38.24
N ILE A 340 -2.50 -6.11 -37.10
CA ILE A 340 -2.12 -7.49 -36.82
C ILE A 340 -3.37 -8.36 -36.91
N THR A 341 -3.33 -9.38 -37.77
CA THR A 341 -4.36 -10.42 -37.82
C THR A 341 -3.83 -11.67 -37.12
N SER A 342 -4.41 -12.01 -35.97
CA SER A 342 -4.07 -13.20 -35.18
C SER A 342 -4.86 -14.41 -35.67
N GLN A 343 -4.15 -15.42 -36.17
CA GLN A 343 -4.68 -16.68 -36.68
C GLN A 343 -3.85 -17.87 -36.15
N SER A 344 -4.38 -19.07 -36.30
CA SER A 344 -3.68 -20.30 -35.93
C SER A 344 -4.37 -21.45 -36.64
N GLN A 345 -3.57 -22.41 -37.11
CA GLN A 345 -4.03 -23.65 -37.73
C GLN A 345 -4.54 -24.66 -36.67
N GLY A 346 -4.40 -24.32 -35.39
CA GLY A 346 -4.86 -25.07 -34.24
C GLY A 346 -5.43 -24.17 -33.13
N THR A 347 -4.83 -24.22 -31.94
CA THR A 347 -5.25 -23.44 -30.75
C THR A 347 -4.06 -22.69 -30.11
N THR A 348 -3.03 -22.36 -30.89
CA THR A 348 -1.85 -21.68 -30.36
C THR A 348 -2.18 -20.21 -30.15
N THR A 349 -2.02 -19.71 -28.92
CA THR A 349 -2.07 -18.28 -28.64
C THR A 349 -0.89 -17.58 -29.31
N ASN A 350 -1.14 -16.49 -30.03
CA ASN A 350 -0.06 -15.70 -30.64
C ASN A 350 0.55 -14.77 -29.60
N THR A 351 1.85 -14.91 -29.35
CA THR A 351 2.61 -14.06 -28.43
C THR A 351 3.89 -13.58 -29.10
N LEU A 352 4.35 -12.40 -28.72
CA LEU A 352 5.59 -11.81 -29.20
C LEU A 352 6.49 -11.50 -28.00
N ASN A 353 7.76 -11.20 -28.29
CA ASN A 353 8.67 -10.60 -27.32
C ASN A 353 9.20 -9.28 -27.86
N ASN A 354 9.74 -8.47 -26.95
CA ASN A 354 10.30 -7.16 -27.26
C ASN A 354 11.13 -7.14 -28.54
N SER A 355 10.74 -6.23 -29.43
CA SER A 355 11.49 -5.90 -30.62
C SER A 355 12.94 -5.51 -30.26
N GLY A 356 13.88 -5.85 -31.13
CA GLY A 356 15.23 -5.28 -31.09
C GLY A 356 15.25 -3.80 -31.50
N ASN A 357 14.13 -3.27 -32.00
CA ASN A 357 14.00 -1.86 -32.37
C ASN A 357 13.73 -0.99 -31.13
N ALA A 358 14.30 0.21 -31.14
CA ALA A 358 14.02 1.24 -30.15
C ALA A 358 13.65 2.56 -30.86
N ASP A 359 12.73 3.31 -30.27
CA ASP A 359 12.49 4.70 -30.68
C ASP A 359 13.60 5.62 -30.13
N THR A 360 13.37 6.92 -30.12
CA THR A 360 14.34 7.96 -29.76
C THR A 360 13.82 8.86 -28.64
N GLY A 361 14.75 9.53 -27.95
CA GLY A 361 14.41 10.46 -26.88
C GLY A 361 13.70 9.78 -25.71
N SER A 362 12.65 10.43 -25.18
CA SER A 362 11.85 9.90 -24.07
C SER A 362 11.10 8.61 -24.42
N ASN A 363 10.92 8.30 -25.71
CA ASN A 363 10.15 7.14 -26.17
C ASN A 363 11.00 5.88 -26.33
N ALA A 364 12.31 5.95 -26.08
CA ALA A 364 13.28 4.86 -26.32
C ALA A 364 13.15 3.71 -25.31
N VAL A 365 11.99 3.06 -25.26
CA VAL A 365 11.63 1.95 -24.38
C VAL A 365 11.29 0.73 -25.24
N GLY A 366 11.66 -0.47 -24.79
CA GLY A 366 11.36 -1.72 -25.51
C GLY A 366 9.86 -2.04 -25.46
N ALA A 367 9.34 -2.60 -26.55
CA ALA A 367 8.00 -3.16 -26.69
C ALA A 367 8.00 -4.18 -27.83
N ASP A 368 6.99 -5.03 -27.91
CA ASP A 368 6.87 -6.07 -28.94
C ASP A 368 6.65 -5.45 -30.32
N ILE A 369 5.78 -4.43 -30.38
CA ILE A 369 5.43 -3.75 -31.63
C ILE A 369 5.96 -2.32 -31.61
N ILE A 370 7.02 -2.09 -32.40
CA ILE A 370 7.65 -0.78 -32.61
C ILE A 370 8.04 -0.62 -34.07
N SER A 371 7.63 0.51 -34.66
CA SER A 371 8.30 1.09 -35.84
C SER A 371 8.98 2.39 -35.41
N ALA A 372 10.31 2.35 -35.37
CA ALA A 372 11.13 3.39 -34.76
C ALA A 372 10.86 4.77 -35.38
N GLY A 373 10.41 5.73 -34.55
CA GLY A 373 10.20 7.12 -34.96
C GLY A 373 8.86 7.41 -35.64
N SER A 374 7.99 6.42 -35.90
CA SER A 374 6.69 6.63 -36.58
C SER A 374 5.44 6.01 -35.93
N LEU A 375 5.50 4.88 -35.21
CA LEU A 375 4.29 4.14 -34.79
C LEU A 375 3.39 4.92 -33.82
N THR A 376 2.09 5.01 -34.12
CA THR A 376 1.08 5.71 -33.29
C THR A 376 -0.23 4.95 -33.10
N LYS A 377 -0.57 4.00 -33.99
CA LYS A 377 -1.80 3.18 -33.90
C LYS A 377 -1.50 1.70 -34.14
N VAL A 378 -2.14 0.83 -33.38
CA VAL A 378 -2.17 -0.62 -33.62
C VAL A 378 -3.62 -1.06 -33.79
N VAL A 379 -3.90 -1.88 -34.81
CA VAL A 379 -5.20 -2.51 -35.04
C VAL A 379 -5.04 -4.01 -34.87
N LEU A 380 -5.92 -4.65 -34.12
CA LEU A 380 -5.92 -6.08 -33.85
C LEU A 380 -7.17 -6.71 -34.46
N LEU A 381 -7.00 -7.77 -35.24
CA LEU A 381 -8.06 -8.50 -35.93
C LEU A 381 -7.85 -10.00 -35.74
N GLY A 382 -8.92 -10.78 -35.88
CA GLY A 382 -8.83 -12.23 -36.01
C GLY A 382 -9.52 -12.99 -34.88
N SER A 383 -9.40 -14.31 -34.94
CA SER A 383 -10.17 -15.22 -34.10
C SER A 383 -9.33 -16.00 -33.09
N GLN A 384 -8.05 -15.66 -32.97
CA GLN A 384 -7.13 -16.30 -32.04
C GLN A 384 -6.59 -15.29 -31.05
N GLU A 385 -6.46 -15.71 -29.80
CA GLU A 385 -5.94 -14.87 -28.71
C GLU A 385 -4.58 -14.29 -29.09
N ILE A 386 -4.40 -12.98 -28.83
CA ILE A 386 -3.13 -12.28 -29.02
C ILE A 386 -2.65 -11.68 -27.71
N GLY A 387 -1.37 -11.93 -27.40
CA GLY A 387 -0.86 -11.77 -26.06
C GLY A 387 -1.52 -12.77 -25.10
N LYS A 388 -1.07 -12.79 -23.85
CA LYS A 388 -1.60 -13.68 -22.81
C LYS A 388 -1.59 -12.96 -21.47
N ALA A 389 -2.78 -12.72 -20.93
CA ALA A 389 -2.91 -12.17 -19.59
C ALA A 389 -2.36 -13.14 -18.53
N ALA A 390 -1.79 -12.59 -17.46
CA ALA A 390 -1.32 -13.39 -16.35
C ALA A 390 -2.49 -14.19 -15.73
N GLY A 391 -2.26 -15.47 -15.49
CA GLY A 391 -3.13 -16.24 -14.60
C GLY A 391 -2.72 -16.06 -13.13
N VAL A 392 -3.22 -16.95 -12.28
CA VAL A 392 -2.89 -16.97 -10.85
C VAL A 392 -1.54 -17.66 -10.59
N VAL A 393 -0.63 -16.97 -9.88
CA VAL A 393 0.66 -17.54 -9.45
C VAL A 393 0.42 -18.56 -8.34
N THR A 394 0.68 -19.85 -8.59
CA THR A 394 0.45 -20.94 -7.61
C THR A 394 1.68 -21.32 -6.78
N ASP A 395 2.82 -20.63 -6.95
CA ASP A 395 4.08 -20.99 -6.32
C ASP A 395 4.21 -20.41 -4.90
N THR A 396 4.12 -21.30 -3.91
CA THR A 396 4.26 -20.98 -2.48
C THR A 396 5.71 -20.99 -1.98
N THR A 397 6.73 -21.09 -2.85
CA THR A 397 8.12 -21.32 -2.43
C THR A 397 9.16 -20.44 -3.15
N GLY A 398 9.54 -19.30 -2.56
CA GLY A 398 10.74 -18.57 -2.99
C GLY A 398 10.77 -17.07 -2.66
N ALA A 399 11.88 -16.42 -3.01
CA ALA A 399 12.08 -14.98 -2.83
C ALA A 399 11.17 -14.10 -3.72
N ARG A 400 10.49 -14.70 -4.71
CA ARG A 400 9.50 -14.04 -5.58
C ARG A 400 8.06 -14.19 -5.07
N ALA A 401 7.85 -14.87 -3.94
CA ALA A 401 6.53 -15.02 -3.35
C ALA A 401 5.92 -13.67 -2.92
N ALA A 402 6.73 -12.62 -2.68
CA ALA A 402 6.27 -11.25 -2.35
C ALA A 402 5.37 -10.57 -3.40
N PHE A 403 5.01 -11.27 -4.48
CA PHE A 403 4.23 -10.78 -5.62
C PHE A 403 3.13 -11.78 -6.07
N LEU A 404 2.59 -12.61 -5.15
CA LEU A 404 1.42 -13.44 -5.44
C LEU A 404 0.16 -12.58 -5.66
N GLY A 405 -0.39 -12.60 -6.87
CA GLY A 405 -1.61 -11.93 -7.35
C GLY A 405 -1.73 -12.11 -8.88
N ARG A 406 -2.84 -11.71 -9.53
CA ARG A 406 -3.01 -11.84 -11.03
C ARG A 406 -2.04 -10.97 -11.84
N THR A 407 -0.95 -10.47 -11.26
CA THR A 407 -0.02 -9.57 -11.94
C THR A 407 1.36 -9.67 -11.28
N ASP A 408 2.08 -10.77 -11.53
CA ASP A 408 3.54 -10.84 -11.31
C ASP A 408 4.21 -9.85 -12.26
N ARG A 409 4.27 -8.58 -11.86
CA ARG A 409 5.10 -7.59 -12.54
C ARG A 409 5.95 -6.86 -11.52
N ALA A 410 7.21 -7.30 -11.41
CA ALA A 410 8.28 -6.37 -11.12
C ALA A 410 8.26 -5.30 -12.23
N VAL A 411 8.09 -4.04 -11.84
CA VAL A 411 7.72 -2.84 -12.61
C VAL A 411 8.40 -2.63 -13.99
N ASN A 412 9.41 -3.39 -14.40
CA ASN A 412 10.26 -3.06 -15.54
C ASN A 412 10.58 -4.18 -16.54
N ASN A 413 9.99 -5.39 -16.44
CA ASN A 413 10.31 -6.44 -17.42
C ASN A 413 9.11 -7.36 -17.69
N ASP A 414 8.47 -7.17 -18.85
CA ASP A 414 7.52 -8.12 -19.45
C ASP A 414 8.25 -8.82 -20.60
N MET A 415 9.42 -9.37 -20.28
CA MET A 415 10.06 -10.34 -21.14
C MET A 415 9.33 -11.63 -20.84
N GLY A 416 8.31 -11.97 -21.65
CA GLY A 416 7.35 -13.07 -21.46
C GLY A 416 7.85 -14.07 -20.44
N LEU A 417 7.20 -14.14 -19.28
CA LEU A 417 7.71 -14.88 -18.13
C LEU A 417 7.77 -16.35 -18.52
N THR A 418 8.95 -16.77 -18.96
CA THR A 418 9.20 -18.10 -19.51
C THR A 418 9.05 -19.11 -18.39
N ALA A 419 8.62 -20.33 -18.70
CA ALA A 419 8.82 -21.52 -17.90
C ALA A 419 10.32 -21.68 -17.58
N ASP A 420 10.82 -20.95 -16.59
CA ASP A 420 11.83 -21.52 -15.73
C ASP A 420 11.11 -22.66 -15.02
N SER A 421 11.45 -23.87 -15.46
CA SER A 421 10.96 -25.19 -15.04
C SER A 421 10.95 -25.47 -13.53
N THR A 422 11.12 -24.45 -12.70
CA THR A 422 11.15 -24.51 -11.24
C THR A 422 9.99 -23.77 -10.56
N ASN A 423 9.31 -22.81 -11.22
CA ASN A 423 8.32 -21.96 -10.55
C ASN A 423 6.96 -21.94 -11.25
N ASN A 424 5.94 -22.40 -10.53
CA ASN A 424 4.59 -22.76 -10.98
C ASN A 424 3.66 -21.54 -11.20
N ALA A 425 4.16 -20.45 -11.78
CA ALA A 425 3.36 -19.28 -12.17
C ALA A 425 2.71 -19.50 -13.54
N THR A 426 1.42 -19.18 -13.69
CA THR A 426 0.81 -19.05 -15.03
C THR A 426 1.39 -17.82 -15.73
N GLU A 427 2.25 -18.09 -16.71
CA GLU A 427 3.00 -17.13 -17.52
C GLU A 427 2.11 -16.04 -18.14
N SER A 428 2.47 -14.77 -17.92
CA SER A 428 1.96 -13.60 -18.66
C SER A 428 2.90 -13.30 -19.83
N ASN A 429 2.33 -12.91 -20.97
CA ASN A 429 3.06 -12.33 -22.08
C ASN A 429 2.11 -11.41 -22.88
N LEU A 430 1.89 -10.19 -22.37
CA LEU A 430 0.97 -9.24 -22.99
C LEU A 430 1.59 -8.68 -24.27
N LEU A 431 0.75 -8.34 -25.25
CA LEU A 431 1.21 -7.59 -26.42
C LEU A 431 1.52 -6.15 -26.01
N SER A 432 2.79 -5.85 -25.82
CA SER A 432 3.27 -4.52 -25.48
C SER A 432 3.40 -3.64 -26.73
N VAL A 433 2.84 -2.43 -26.67
CA VAL A 433 2.92 -1.44 -27.75
C VAL A 433 3.86 -0.30 -27.39
N GLY A 434 4.62 0.19 -28.38
CA GLY A 434 5.60 1.25 -28.16
C GLY A 434 5.01 2.52 -27.53
N SER A 435 5.81 3.22 -26.74
CA SER A 435 5.38 4.38 -25.90
C SER A 435 4.80 5.61 -26.64
N ARG A 436 4.83 5.61 -27.98
CA ARG A 436 4.20 6.62 -28.85
C ARG A 436 2.84 6.20 -29.38
N VAL A 437 2.46 4.94 -29.20
CA VAL A 437 1.13 4.45 -29.53
C VAL A 437 0.12 5.13 -28.63
N THR A 438 -0.85 5.78 -29.24
CA THR A 438 -1.97 6.46 -28.57
C THR A 438 -3.29 5.75 -28.80
N GLU A 439 -3.32 4.74 -29.67
CA GLU A 439 -4.55 4.04 -30.03
C GLU A 439 -4.29 2.56 -30.29
N VAL A 440 -5.07 1.71 -29.64
CA VAL A 440 -5.19 0.28 -29.94
C VAL A 440 -6.65 -0.02 -30.25
N ASP A 441 -6.93 -0.58 -31.43
CA ASP A 441 -8.28 -0.89 -31.90
C ASP A 441 -8.38 -2.39 -32.16
N ALA A 442 -9.01 -3.11 -31.22
CA ALA A 442 -9.25 -4.54 -31.25
C ALA A 442 -10.72 -4.89 -31.58
N SER A 443 -11.51 -3.93 -32.08
CA SER A 443 -12.93 -4.13 -32.40
C SER A 443 -13.23 -5.24 -33.42
N GLY A 444 -12.22 -5.67 -34.19
CA GLY A 444 -12.30 -6.79 -35.12
C GLY A 444 -11.81 -8.14 -34.56
N MET A 445 -11.48 -8.21 -33.27
CA MET A 445 -11.10 -9.45 -32.59
C MET A 445 -12.35 -10.20 -32.10
N THR A 446 -12.38 -11.52 -32.31
CA THR A 446 -13.39 -12.41 -31.73
C THR A 446 -12.83 -13.31 -30.61
N ALA A 447 -11.54 -13.19 -30.32
CA ALA A 447 -10.83 -13.83 -29.23
C ALA A 447 -10.06 -12.75 -28.46
N SER A 448 -9.66 -13.05 -27.22
CA SER A 448 -9.10 -12.04 -26.31
C SER A 448 -7.88 -11.31 -26.88
N ALA A 449 -7.88 -9.99 -26.73
CA ALA A 449 -6.75 -9.10 -26.96
C ALA A 449 -6.15 -8.67 -25.61
N ASN A 450 -4.94 -9.14 -25.33
CA ASN A 450 -4.23 -8.88 -24.08
C ASN A 450 -3.10 -7.88 -24.33
N VAL A 451 -3.29 -6.60 -23.96
CA VAL A 451 -2.46 -5.48 -24.41
C VAL A 451 -1.84 -4.71 -23.25
N ARG A 452 -0.64 -4.16 -23.47
CA ARG A 452 -0.01 -3.23 -22.52
C ARG A 452 0.56 -1.99 -23.21
N PHE A 453 0.30 -0.82 -22.62
CA PHE A 453 0.97 0.41 -23.00
C PHE A 453 2.26 0.61 -22.19
N VAL A 454 3.37 0.80 -22.91
CA VAL A 454 4.68 1.03 -22.29
C VAL A 454 4.86 2.52 -21.98
N ALA A 455 5.20 2.87 -20.72
CA ALA A 455 5.50 4.24 -20.34
C ALA A 455 6.80 4.76 -21.00
N LYS A 456 6.91 6.10 -21.11
CA LYS A 456 8.13 6.77 -21.58
C LYS A 456 9.24 6.70 -20.53
N ASN A 457 10.50 6.69 -20.97
CA ASN A 457 11.68 6.65 -20.09
C ASN A 457 11.78 7.84 -19.11
N ASP A 458 11.21 8.99 -19.48
CA ASP A 458 11.20 10.19 -18.63
C ASP A 458 9.99 10.26 -17.70
N GLY A 459 9.11 9.25 -17.73
CA GLY A 459 7.88 9.20 -16.94
C GLY A 459 6.86 10.27 -17.35
N SER A 460 6.91 10.80 -18.58
CA SER A 460 5.86 11.69 -19.09
C SER A 460 4.65 10.90 -19.59
N ALA A 461 3.45 11.48 -19.43
CA ALA A 461 2.20 10.82 -19.75
C ALA A 461 1.98 10.59 -21.27
N THR A 462 1.28 9.51 -21.60
CA THR A 462 0.73 9.25 -22.93
C THR A 462 -0.75 8.97 -22.76
N ASN A 463 -1.60 9.83 -23.32
CA ASN A 463 -3.03 9.57 -23.34
C ASN A 463 -3.32 8.49 -24.39
N VAL A 464 -4.15 7.53 -24.05
CA VAL A 464 -4.40 6.35 -24.89
C VAL A 464 -5.88 6.13 -25.12
N THR A 465 -6.21 5.64 -26.31
CA THR A 465 -7.54 5.15 -26.68
C THR A 465 -7.47 3.65 -26.91
N VAL A 466 -8.45 2.92 -26.37
CA VAL A 466 -8.54 1.48 -26.53
C VAL A 466 -9.97 1.09 -26.89
N THR A 467 -10.11 0.19 -27.85
CA THR A 467 -11.40 -0.45 -28.17
C THR A 467 -11.20 -1.95 -28.18
N GLY A 468 -11.90 -2.68 -27.32
CA GLY A 468 -11.87 -4.14 -27.26
C GLY A 468 -12.77 -4.81 -28.30
N GLY A 469 -12.72 -6.14 -28.34
CA GLY A 469 -13.40 -7.02 -29.27
C GLY A 469 -14.68 -7.61 -28.70
N SER A 470 -14.95 -8.88 -29.02
CA SER A 470 -16.14 -9.60 -28.53
C SER A 470 -15.83 -10.72 -27.53
N ALA A 471 -14.63 -10.74 -26.97
CA ALA A 471 -14.15 -11.73 -26.02
C ALA A 471 -13.52 -10.99 -24.83
N ASN A 472 -13.25 -11.71 -23.75
CA ASN A 472 -12.74 -11.13 -22.51
C ASN A 472 -11.33 -10.55 -22.71
N ASP A 473 -11.24 -9.24 -22.89
CA ASP A 473 -10.00 -8.52 -23.16
C ASP A 473 -9.32 -8.06 -21.86
N TYR A 474 -8.00 -7.84 -21.92
CA TYR A 474 -7.22 -7.37 -20.77
C TYR A 474 -6.24 -6.29 -21.20
N VAL A 475 -6.28 -5.14 -20.53
CA VAL A 475 -5.46 -3.99 -20.89
C VAL A 475 -4.78 -3.39 -19.66
N GLU A 476 -3.46 -3.20 -19.76
CA GLU A 476 -2.66 -2.52 -18.73
C GLU A 476 -2.34 -1.07 -19.09
N PHE A 477 -2.58 -0.19 -18.12
CA PHE A 477 -2.28 1.23 -18.19
C PHE A 477 -1.19 1.60 -17.18
N GLU A 478 -0.18 2.33 -17.67
CA GLU A 478 0.90 2.84 -16.84
C GLU A 478 0.77 4.34 -16.57
N LEU A 479 0.60 5.21 -17.57
CA LEU A 479 0.58 6.66 -17.32
C LEU A 479 -0.11 7.47 -18.42
N GLY A 480 -1.10 8.27 -18.03
CA GLY A 480 -1.83 9.21 -18.88
C GLY A 480 -3.33 8.97 -18.82
N ASN A 481 -4.10 9.87 -19.43
CA ASN A 481 -5.56 9.73 -19.42
C ASN A 481 -6.00 8.62 -20.38
N ILE A 482 -6.96 7.82 -19.94
CA ILE A 482 -7.49 6.66 -20.65
C ILE A 482 -8.82 7.00 -21.31
N ASN A 483 -9.03 6.55 -22.55
CA ASN A 483 -10.32 6.52 -23.23
C ASN A 483 -10.59 5.11 -23.75
N ALA A 484 -11.29 4.28 -22.98
CA ALA A 484 -11.46 2.86 -23.27
C ALA A 484 -12.93 2.48 -23.49
N ASP A 485 -13.16 1.55 -24.41
CA ASP A 485 -14.40 0.83 -24.67
C ASP A 485 -14.03 -0.66 -24.72
N GLY A 486 -14.58 -1.51 -23.85
CA GLY A 486 -14.25 -2.94 -23.82
C GLY A 486 -14.92 -3.73 -24.94
N GLY A 487 -16.09 -3.28 -25.42
CA GLY A 487 -16.84 -4.00 -26.44
C GLY A 487 -17.76 -5.04 -25.82
N ALA A 488 -17.57 -6.32 -26.10
CA ALA A 488 -18.34 -7.39 -25.47
C ALA A 488 -17.39 -8.44 -24.89
N GLY A 489 -17.82 -9.11 -23.82
CA GLY A 489 -16.98 -10.00 -23.03
C GLY A 489 -16.77 -9.44 -21.63
N ASP A 490 -16.18 -10.24 -20.73
CA ASP A 490 -15.84 -9.76 -19.39
C ASP A 490 -14.44 -9.10 -19.43
N ASP A 491 -14.40 -7.80 -19.69
CA ASP A 491 -13.15 -7.08 -19.95
C ASP A 491 -12.49 -6.59 -18.66
N THR A 492 -11.16 -6.41 -18.69
CA THR A 492 -10.39 -5.93 -17.53
C THR A 492 -9.49 -4.75 -17.87
N PHE A 493 -9.72 -3.64 -17.16
CA PHE A 493 -8.93 -2.41 -17.23
C PHE A 493 -8.02 -2.31 -16.00
N ALA A 494 -6.74 -2.60 -16.17
CA ALA A 494 -5.78 -2.70 -15.08
C ALA A 494 -4.89 -1.45 -14.97
N PHE A 495 -4.98 -0.75 -13.83
CA PHE A 495 -4.12 0.38 -13.47
C PHE A 495 -3.00 -0.12 -12.56
N ILE A 496 -1.77 -0.13 -13.09
CA ILE A 496 -0.63 -0.83 -12.47
C ILE A 496 0.55 0.09 -12.14
N ASN A 497 0.34 1.41 -12.10
CA ASN A 497 1.38 2.35 -11.71
C ASN A 497 1.57 2.40 -10.18
N ASN A 498 2.79 2.61 -9.68
CA ASN A 498 3.04 2.78 -8.25
C ASN A 498 2.84 4.22 -7.73
N GLN A 499 2.50 5.16 -8.62
CA GLN A 499 2.11 6.53 -8.27
C GLN A 499 0.73 6.56 -7.60
N GLY A 500 0.35 7.73 -7.07
CA GLY A 500 -0.95 7.93 -6.42
C GLY A 500 -2.09 7.42 -7.29
N ASN A 501 -2.96 6.60 -6.69
CA ASN A 501 -4.11 5.95 -7.32
C ASN A 501 -3.78 5.11 -8.57
N SER A 502 -2.54 4.65 -8.75
CA SER A 502 -2.09 4.05 -10.02
C SER A 502 -2.39 4.90 -11.25
N THR A 503 -2.45 6.23 -11.10
CA THR A 503 -2.81 7.21 -12.12
C THR A 503 -4.28 7.18 -12.58
N PHE A 504 -5.13 6.34 -11.98
CA PHE A 504 -6.57 6.41 -12.13
C PHE A 504 -7.07 7.79 -11.68
N GLY A 505 -7.87 8.46 -12.51
CA GLY A 505 -8.33 9.80 -12.20
C GLY A 505 -9.52 10.29 -13.02
N GLU A 506 -9.92 11.54 -12.75
CA GLU A 506 -11.07 12.20 -13.40
C GLU A 506 -10.91 12.38 -14.92
N GLY A 507 -9.67 12.32 -15.42
CA GLY A 507 -9.35 12.46 -16.84
C GLY A 507 -9.68 11.22 -17.66
N ASP A 508 -9.96 10.09 -17.01
CA ASP A 508 -10.22 8.81 -17.65
C ASP A 508 -11.70 8.67 -18.04
N SER A 509 -11.95 8.06 -19.19
CA SER A 509 -13.26 7.65 -19.69
C SER A 509 -13.20 6.16 -20.01
N ILE A 510 -14.04 5.35 -19.36
CA ILE A 510 -14.06 3.90 -19.57
C ILE A 510 -15.52 3.48 -19.71
N ASP A 511 -15.83 2.82 -20.81
CA ASP A 511 -17.05 2.05 -20.99
C ASP A 511 -16.66 0.58 -21.00
N GLY A 512 -17.20 -0.22 -20.09
CA GLY A 512 -16.95 -1.67 -20.09
C GLY A 512 -17.52 -2.32 -21.35
N GLY A 513 -18.82 -2.14 -21.57
CA GLY A 513 -19.51 -2.66 -22.73
C GLY A 513 -20.54 -3.72 -22.33
N GLU A 514 -20.69 -4.78 -23.13
CA GLU A 514 -21.53 -5.93 -22.80
C GLU A 514 -20.73 -7.00 -22.05
N GLY A 515 -20.92 -7.17 -20.74
CA GLY A 515 -20.29 -8.24 -19.97
C GLY A 515 -19.97 -7.82 -18.53
N ASP A 516 -19.48 -8.76 -17.70
CA ASP A 516 -19.13 -8.45 -16.31
C ASP A 516 -17.75 -7.76 -16.22
N ASP A 517 -17.68 -6.49 -16.61
CA ASP A 517 -16.42 -5.76 -16.75
C ASP A 517 -15.78 -5.34 -15.43
N THR A 518 -14.44 -5.28 -15.41
CA THR A 518 -13.65 -5.02 -14.21
C THR A 518 -12.70 -3.84 -14.37
N ILE A 519 -12.73 -2.91 -13.42
CA ILE A 519 -11.60 -1.99 -13.18
C ILE A 519 -10.75 -2.57 -12.04
N GLN A 520 -9.49 -2.87 -12.34
CA GLN A 520 -8.51 -3.32 -11.35
C GLN A 520 -7.59 -2.16 -10.97
N LEU A 521 -7.52 -1.86 -9.67
CA LEU A 521 -6.73 -0.75 -9.13
C LEU A 521 -5.68 -1.26 -8.15
N GLY A 522 -4.41 -1.01 -8.49
CA GLY A 522 -3.29 -1.17 -7.57
C GLY A 522 -2.43 -2.42 -7.77
N LEU A 523 -1.37 -2.48 -6.97
CA LEU A 523 -0.25 -3.41 -7.09
C LEU A 523 -0.23 -4.43 -5.95
N ASN A 524 -1.19 -5.36 -5.92
CA ASN A 524 -1.24 -6.54 -5.05
C ASN A 524 -0.64 -6.32 -3.63
N GLY A 525 -1.26 -5.45 -2.83
CA GLY A 525 -0.88 -5.17 -1.45
C GLY A 525 0.17 -4.08 -1.29
N ILE A 526 0.38 -3.22 -2.30
CA ILE A 526 1.33 -2.10 -2.26
C ILE A 526 0.62 -0.77 -2.48
N GLY A 527 0.96 0.22 -1.65
CA GLY A 527 0.54 1.62 -1.80
C GLY A 527 -0.81 1.93 -1.16
N THR A 528 -1.12 3.23 -1.12
CA THR A 528 -2.40 3.75 -0.62
C THR A 528 -3.17 4.41 -1.75
N TYR A 529 -4.44 4.04 -1.90
CA TYR A 529 -5.33 4.50 -2.95
C TYR A 529 -6.47 5.29 -2.33
N ASN A 530 -6.66 6.53 -2.73
CA ASN A 530 -7.72 7.41 -2.24
C ASN A 530 -8.61 7.77 -3.43
N ILE A 531 -9.63 6.95 -3.66
CA ILE A 531 -10.53 7.06 -4.81
C ILE A 531 -11.76 7.83 -4.38
N SER A 532 -11.90 9.02 -4.93
CA SER A 532 -13.03 9.91 -4.70
C SER A 532 -14.17 9.67 -5.69
N GLU A 533 -15.36 10.16 -5.35
CA GLU A 533 -16.52 10.11 -6.24
C GLU A 533 -16.28 10.77 -7.61
N THR A 534 -15.31 11.68 -7.70
CA THR A 534 -15.04 12.45 -8.92
C THR A 534 -14.23 11.66 -9.93
N GLU A 535 -13.35 10.77 -9.46
CA GLU A 535 -12.50 9.91 -10.30
C GLU A 535 -13.31 8.77 -10.93
N LEU A 536 -14.40 8.35 -10.27
CA LEU A 536 -15.37 7.39 -10.80
C LEU A 536 -16.30 7.98 -11.87
N ARG A 537 -16.25 9.30 -12.13
CA ARG A 537 -17.03 9.90 -13.22
C ARG A 537 -16.52 9.39 -14.57
N ASN A 538 -17.43 9.39 -15.56
CA ASN A 538 -17.17 8.91 -16.92
C ASN A 538 -16.73 7.44 -16.97
N LYS A 539 -17.11 6.64 -15.97
CA LYS A 539 -17.00 5.18 -15.97
C LYS A 539 -18.40 4.60 -16.10
N THR A 540 -18.64 3.80 -17.12
CA THR A 540 -19.94 3.19 -17.41
C THR A 540 -19.77 1.72 -17.71
N SER A 541 -20.85 0.96 -17.54
CA SER A 541 -20.90 -0.47 -17.85
C SER A 541 -19.82 -1.27 -17.12
N ILE A 542 -19.49 -0.89 -15.87
CA ILE A 542 -18.52 -1.63 -15.04
C ILE A 542 -19.29 -2.50 -14.06
N GLY A 543 -18.98 -3.80 -13.99
CA GLY A 543 -19.57 -4.75 -13.05
C GLY A 543 -18.78 -4.89 -11.73
N THR A 544 -17.45 -4.74 -11.78
CA THR A 544 -16.56 -4.98 -10.64
C THR A 544 -15.50 -3.89 -10.46
N LEU A 545 -15.32 -3.44 -9.21
CA LEU A 545 -14.11 -2.76 -8.74
C LEU A 545 -13.23 -3.75 -7.96
N ASP A 546 -12.07 -4.08 -8.50
CA ASP A 546 -11.07 -4.96 -7.88
C ASP A 546 -9.94 -4.12 -7.27
N LEU A 547 -9.94 -3.99 -5.94
CA LEU A 547 -9.10 -3.08 -5.18
C LEU A 547 -7.94 -3.84 -4.55
N ARG A 548 -6.71 -3.54 -4.98
CA ARG A 548 -5.52 -4.33 -4.62
C ARG A 548 -4.41 -3.55 -3.93
N GLY A 549 -4.75 -2.44 -3.29
CA GLY A 549 -3.78 -1.67 -2.52
C GLY A 549 -3.46 -2.27 -1.15
N ASN A 550 -2.36 -1.82 -0.53
CA ASN A 550 -2.14 -2.06 0.91
C ASN A 550 -3.18 -1.30 1.74
N ALA A 551 -3.56 -0.12 1.28
CA ALA A 551 -4.68 0.61 1.83
C ALA A 551 -5.56 1.21 0.73
N THR A 552 -6.89 1.13 0.86
CA THR A 552 -7.80 1.80 -0.07
C THR A 552 -8.88 2.56 0.66
N ASN A 553 -9.04 3.85 0.34
CA ASN A 553 -10.17 4.68 0.76
C ASN A 553 -11.01 4.97 -0.48
N LEU A 554 -12.20 4.40 -0.56
CA LEU A 554 -13.13 4.56 -1.68
C LEU A 554 -14.39 5.29 -1.22
N THR A 555 -14.74 6.40 -1.88
CA THR A 555 -16.07 7.00 -1.77
C THR A 555 -16.87 6.66 -3.03
N LEU A 556 -17.89 5.82 -2.88
CA LEU A 556 -18.63 5.29 -4.02
C LEU A 556 -19.67 6.31 -4.52
N SER A 557 -19.59 6.66 -5.79
CA SER A 557 -20.53 7.59 -6.43
C SER A 557 -21.86 6.91 -6.79
N SER A 558 -22.99 7.55 -6.46
CA SER A 558 -24.31 7.07 -6.89
C SER A 558 -24.47 7.09 -8.42
N ASP A 559 -23.90 8.09 -9.10
CA ASP A 559 -23.95 8.18 -10.56
C ASP A 559 -23.18 7.04 -11.23
N PHE A 560 -22.05 6.63 -10.64
CA PHE A 560 -21.28 5.49 -11.13
C PHE A 560 -22.10 4.19 -11.03
N VAL A 561 -22.66 3.90 -9.86
CA VAL A 561 -23.47 2.68 -9.65
C VAL A 561 -24.75 2.67 -10.49
N ALA A 562 -25.34 3.83 -10.77
CA ALA A 562 -26.50 3.93 -11.65
C ALA A 562 -26.18 3.55 -13.11
N ASN A 563 -24.94 3.73 -13.53
CA ASN A 563 -24.44 3.41 -14.88
C ASN A 563 -23.50 2.18 -14.90
N ALA A 564 -23.48 1.37 -13.83
CA ALA A 564 -22.77 0.08 -13.81
C ALA A 564 -23.35 -0.90 -14.85
N ASP A 565 -22.62 -1.97 -15.16
CA ASP A 565 -23.00 -2.99 -16.16
C ASP A 565 -24.43 -3.53 -15.88
N THR A 566 -24.63 -4.09 -14.69
CA THR A 566 -25.97 -4.29 -14.16
C THR A 566 -26.46 -2.99 -13.52
N ALA A 567 -27.30 -2.24 -14.24
CA ALA A 567 -27.81 -0.95 -13.78
C ALA A 567 -28.26 -0.95 -12.30
N ASN A 568 -27.68 -0.06 -11.50
CA ASN A 568 -27.83 0.06 -10.04
C ASN A 568 -27.18 -1.06 -9.21
N SER A 569 -26.23 -1.82 -9.74
CA SER A 569 -25.54 -2.89 -9.02
C SER A 569 -24.05 -2.91 -9.34
N ILE A 570 -23.21 -3.09 -8.32
CA ILE A 570 -21.75 -3.20 -8.48
C ILE A 570 -21.17 -4.22 -7.49
N ALA A 571 -20.12 -4.94 -7.90
CA ALA A 571 -19.29 -5.74 -7.01
C ALA A 571 -18.02 -4.97 -6.60
N ILE A 572 -17.64 -5.06 -5.33
CA ILE A 572 -16.40 -4.48 -4.80
C ILE A 572 -15.60 -5.60 -4.13
N ARG A 573 -14.33 -5.75 -4.50
CA ARG A 573 -13.47 -6.85 -4.05
C ARG A 573 -12.18 -6.33 -3.44
N THR A 574 -11.87 -6.83 -2.26
CA THR A 574 -10.55 -6.69 -1.59
C THR A 574 -9.91 -8.07 -1.36
N ASP A 575 -10.65 -9.15 -1.62
CA ASP A 575 -10.28 -10.56 -1.51
C ASP A 575 -9.44 -11.11 -2.68
N LYS A 576 -8.78 -10.22 -3.42
CA LYS A 576 -8.04 -10.57 -4.66
C LYS A 576 -6.61 -10.05 -4.68
N ILE A 577 -6.11 -9.53 -3.55
CA ILE A 577 -4.72 -9.13 -3.40
C ILE A 577 -3.81 -10.34 -3.62
N ILE A 578 -4.16 -11.49 -3.01
CA ILE A 578 -3.50 -12.77 -3.23
C ILE A 578 -4.50 -13.79 -3.76
N GLN A 579 -4.23 -14.32 -4.94
CA GLN A 579 -4.99 -15.43 -5.49
C GLN A 579 -4.13 -16.69 -5.46
N SER A 580 -4.71 -17.79 -4.99
CA SER A 580 -4.06 -19.11 -4.99
C SER A 580 -4.55 -20.01 -6.13
N SER A 581 -5.71 -19.70 -6.71
CA SER A 581 -6.18 -20.26 -7.98
C SER A 581 -7.14 -19.31 -8.68
N ALA A 582 -7.44 -19.56 -9.96
CA ALA A 582 -8.39 -18.76 -10.74
C ALA A 582 -9.82 -18.76 -10.17
N ASP A 583 -10.16 -19.81 -9.41
CA ASP A 583 -11.50 -20.02 -8.86
C ASP A 583 -11.56 -19.78 -7.33
N ASN A 584 -10.42 -19.67 -6.65
CA ASN A 584 -10.34 -19.50 -5.21
C ASN A 584 -9.87 -18.09 -4.87
N ALA A 585 -10.81 -17.27 -4.39
CA ALA A 585 -10.52 -15.96 -3.82
C ALA A 585 -9.95 -16.05 -2.39
N ALA A 586 -9.95 -17.23 -1.76
CA ALA A 586 -9.38 -17.36 -0.43
C ALA A 586 -7.84 -17.34 -0.47
N ASN A 587 -7.27 -16.47 0.36
CA ASN A 587 -5.85 -16.45 0.72
C ASN A 587 -5.41 -17.88 1.15
N PRO A 588 -4.40 -18.49 0.51
CA PRO A 588 -4.02 -19.88 0.78
C PRO A 588 -3.51 -20.07 2.20
N THR A 589 -3.99 -21.12 2.88
CA THR A 589 -3.50 -21.56 4.19
C THR A 589 -1.99 -21.89 4.09
N ASP A 590 -1.16 -21.22 4.90
CA ASP A 590 0.30 -21.44 5.02
C ASP A 590 1.20 -20.92 3.87
N GLY A 591 0.74 -19.97 3.05
CA GLY A 591 1.58 -19.30 2.05
C GLY A 591 2.56 -18.27 2.66
N PRO A 592 3.83 -18.16 2.20
CA PRO A 592 4.83 -17.24 2.77
C PRO A 592 4.50 -15.74 2.62
N THR A 593 3.43 -15.38 1.91
CA THR A 593 3.06 -14.00 1.57
C THR A 593 1.63 -13.62 1.88
N ASN A 594 0.91 -14.48 2.61
CA ASN A 594 -0.38 -14.15 3.23
C ASN A 594 -0.36 -12.77 3.92
N ASN A 595 0.81 -12.37 4.45
CA ASN A 595 1.04 -11.10 5.12
C ASN A 595 0.68 -9.82 4.32
N LEU A 596 0.62 -9.82 2.99
CA LEU A 596 0.24 -8.62 2.23
C LEU A 596 -1.26 -8.36 2.25
N GLU A 597 -2.07 -9.40 2.02
CA GLU A 597 -3.52 -9.29 2.14
C GLU A 597 -3.93 -9.17 3.62
N ASP A 598 -3.32 -9.96 4.51
CA ASP A 598 -3.61 -9.92 5.96
C ASP A 598 -3.28 -8.55 6.60
N ALA A 599 -2.34 -7.80 6.03
CA ALA A 599 -1.97 -6.46 6.50
C ALA A 599 -2.71 -5.33 5.75
N SER A 600 -3.54 -5.67 4.75
CA SER A 600 -4.27 -4.68 3.96
C SER A 600 -5.41 -4.04 4.76
N THR A 601 -5.72 -2.78 4.44
CA THR A 601 -6.77 -2.02 5.12
C THR A 601 -7.65 -1.28 4.12
N HIS A 602 -8.94 -1.54 4.08
CA HIS A 602 -9.84 -0.86 3.14
C HIS A 602 -10.96 -0.13 3.86
N THR A 603 -11.31 1.05 3.39
CA THR A 603 -12.44 1.85 3.86
C THR A 603 -13.30 2.19 2.65
N ILE A 604 -14.55 1.72 2.67
CA ILE A 604 -15.51 1.90 1.58
C ILE A 604 -16.69 2.72 2.11
N ASP A 605 -16.82 3.95 1.63
CA ASP A 605 -17.91 4.85 1.96
C ASP A 605 -19.03 4.75 0.92
N MET A 606 -20.20 4.30 1.37
CA MET A 606 -21.40 4.09 0.59
C MET A 606 -22.54 5.06 0.95
N THR A 607 -22.27 6.05 1.79
CA THR A 607 -23.30 7.00 2.29
C THR A 607 -23.91 7.89 1.19
N MET A 608 -23.28 7.95 0.01
CA MET A 608 -23.82 8.67 -1.14
C MET A 608 -24.84 7.86 -1.96
N LEU A 609 -24.96 6.55 -1.70
CA LEU A 609 -25.82 5.67 -2.48
C LEU A 609 -27.30 5.85 -2.13
N SER A 610 -28.14 5.74 -3.15
CA SER A 610 -29.58 5.68 -2.98
C SER A 610 -30.03 4.27 -2.56
N SER A 611 -31.20 4.19 -1.92
CA SER A 611 -31.71 2.94 -1.36
C SER A 611 -32.07 1.86 -2.39
N ASN A 612 -32.19 2.22 -3.67
CA ASN A 612 -32.47 1.26 -4.75
C ASN A 612 -31.21 0.73 -5.44
N GLN A 613 -30.02 1.06 -4.93
CA GLN A 613 -28.75 0.60 -5.48
C GLN A 613 -28.22 -0.59 -4.69
N ALA A 614 -27.78 -1.64 -5.37
CA ALA A 614 -27.18 -2.83 -4.81
C ALA A 614 -25.65 -2.73 -4.79
N VAL A 615 -25.02 -3.30 -3.77
CA VAL A 615 -23.57 -3.49 -3.70
C VAL A 615 -23.30 -4.89 -3.17
N ASN A 616 -22.44 -5.63 -3.85
CA ASN A 616 -21.89 -6.90 -3.37
C ASN A 616 -20.44 -6.68 -2.95
N PHE A 617 -20.20 -6.51 -1.65
CA PHE A 617 -18.87 -6.35 -1.09
C PHE A 617 -18.31 -7.71 -0.65
N MET A 618 -17.14 -8.06 -1.15
CA MET A 618 -16.40 -9.29 -0.84
C MET A 618 -15.04 -8.93 -0.23
N GLY A 619 -14.95 -9.03 1.09
CA GLY A 619 -13.77 -8.79 1.91
C GLY A 619 -12.75 -9.93 1.86
N GLY A 620 -11.47 -9.57 2.00
CA GLY A 620 -10.34 -10.50 2.00
C GLY A 620 -9.98 -11.01 3.40
N SER A 621 -8.71 -11.36 3.60
CA SER A 621 -8.18 -11.64 4.95
C SER A 621 -7.64 -10.40 5.69
N GLY A 622 -7.64 -9.24 5.03
CA GLY A 622 -7.27 -7.94 5.60
C GLY A 622 -8.34 -7.36 6.53
N SER A 623 -8.29 -6.05 6.73
CA SER A 623 -9.21 -5.30 7.59
C SER A 623 -10.07 -4.35 6.78
N ASP A 624 -11.39 -4.59 6.75
CA ASP A 624 -12.34 -3.87 5.91
C ASP A 624 -13.34 -3.03 6.74
N ARG A 625 -13.47 -1.75 6.40
CA ARG A 625 -14.42 -0.82 7.02
C ARG A 625 -15.44 -0.34 6.00
N ILE A 626 -16.72 -0.66 6.23
CA ILE A 626 -17.82 -0.20 5.37
C ILE A 626 -18.58 0.91 6.07
N ILE A 627 -18.72 2.08 5.43
CA ILE A 627 -19.44 3.23 5.99
C ILE A 627 -20.79 3.39 5.28
N LEU A 628 -21.86 3.42 6.06
CA LEU A 628 -23.25 3.43 5.63
C LEU A 628 -24.08 4.42 6.44
N ASP A 629 -25.27 4.72 5.95
CA ASP A 629 -26.35 5.43 6.64
C ASP A 629 -27.67 4.66 6.52
N ASP A 630 -28.76 5.20 7.07
CA ASP A 630 -30.08 4.56 7.06
C ASP A 630 -30.59 4.25 5.63
N ALA A 631 -30.30 5.13 4.67
CA ALA A 631 -30.77 4.95 3.30
C ALA A 631 -29.97 3.88 2.55
N SER A 632 -28.65 3.84 2.78
CA SER A 632 -27.72 2.95 2.10
C SER A 632 -27.59 1.58 2.76
N PHE A 633 -27.89 1.42 4.06
CA PHE A 633 -27.87 0.12 4.71
C PHE A 633 -29.23 -0.58 4.60
N ASN A 634 -29.37 -1.43 3.57
CA ASN A 634 -30.61 -2.18 3.34
C ASN A 634 -30.34 -3.54 2.69
N ILE A 635 -31.39 -4.32 2.46
CA ILE A 635 -31.35 -5.69 1.89
C ILE A 635 -30.61 -5.81 0.54
N LEU A 636 -30.47 -4.72 -0.23
CA LEU A 636 -29.75 -4.73 -1.51
C LEU A 636 -28.23 -4.73 -1.33
N LYS A 637 -27.73 -4.57 -0.10
CA LYS A 637 -26.31 -4.70 0.23
C LYS A 637 -26.03 -6.12 0.70
N THR A 638 -25.18 -6.81 -0.05
CA THR A 638 -24.55 -8.05 0.41
C THR A 638 -23.16 -7.68 0.89
N LEU A 639 -22.93 -7.80 2.19
CA LEU A 639 -21.70 -7.39 2.84
C LEU A 639 -21.05 -8.60 3.47
N ASP A 640 -19.91 -9.02 2.95
CA ASP A 640 -19.09 -10.08 3.51
C ASP A 640 -17.72 -9.51 3.89
N GLY A 641 -17.37 -9.54 5.18
CA GLY A 641 -16.05 -9.13 5.67
C GLY A 641 -14.91 -10.06 5.28
N GLY A 642 -15.20 -11.26 4.76
CA GLY A 642 -14.17 -12.21 4.30
C GLY A 642 -13.86 -13.36 5.27
N SER A 643 -12.97 -14.26 4.85
CA SER A 643 -12.73 -15.53 5.57
C SER A 643 -11.97 -15.33 6.89
N ARG A 644 -12.53 -15.87 7.98
CA ARG A 644 -11.95 -15.88 9.34
C ARG A 644 -11.03 -17.07 9.64
N GLU A 645 -10.74 -17.91 8.66
CA GLU A 645 -10.12 -19.22 8.90
C GLU A 645 -8.75 -19.16 9.61
N ASP A 646 -8.45 -20.24 10.36
CA ASP A 646 -7.32 -20.58 11.27
C ASP A 646 -5.89 -20.22 10.77
N GLN A 647 -5.65 -18.98 10.37
CA GLN A 647 -4.39 -18.49 9.80
C GLN A 647 -3.52 -17.84 10.87
N ILE A 648 -2.28 -18.30 11.07
CA ILE A 648 -1.36 -17.68 12.03
C ILE A 648 -1.14 -16.21 11.65
N ILE A 649 -1.83 -15.29 12.33
CA ILE A 649 -1.67 -13.86 12.11
C ILE A 649 -0.34 -13.42 12.75
N PRO A 650 0.56 -12.74 12.01
CA PRO A 650 1.79 -12.21 12.58
C PRO A 650 1.49 -11.30 13.78
N ALA A 651 2.29 -11.40 14.85
CA ALA A 651 2.12 -10.56 16.04
C ALA A 651 2.14 -9.06 15.66
N GLY A 652 1.02 -8.36 15.90
CA GLY A 652 0.84 -6.93 15.59
C GLY A 652 0.10 -6.63 14.27
N ALA A 653 -0.38 -7.64 13.55
CA ALA A 653 -1.38 -7.46 12.48
C ALA A 653 -2.78 -7.64 13.08
N ASP A 654 -3.61 -6.61 12.96
CA ASP A 654 -4.92 -6.58 13.57
C ASP A 654 -6.03 -6.61 12.50
N ARG A 655 -6.78 -7.72 12.42
CA ARG A 655 -7.96 -7.87 11.54
C ARG A 655 -9.20 -7.29 12.21
N TYR A 656 -9.83 -6.31 11.58
CA TYR A 656 -11.05 -5.68 12.09
C TYR A 656 -12.03 -5.33 10.96
N ASP A 657 -12.91 -6.25 10.62
CA ASP A 657 -14.00 -5.96 9.68
C ASP A 657 -15.13 -5.26 10.43
N THR A 658 -15.43 -4.01 10.04
CA THR A 658 -16.42 -3.19 10.73
C THR A 658 -17.43 -2.51 9.84
N LEU A 659 -18.66 -2.43 10.34
CA LEU A 659 -19.72 -1.60 9.79
C LEU A 659 -19.78 -0.28 10.54
N THR A 660 -19.55 0.84 9.88
CA THR A 660 -19.75 2.18 10.43
C THR A 660 -21.08 2.75 9.98
N LEU A 661 -21.96 3.08 10.93
CA LEU A 661 -23.26 3.67 10.67
C LEU A 661 -23.27 5.14 11.06
N THR A 662 -23.72 6.00 10.16
CA THR A 662 -23.86 7.44 10.42
C THR A 662 -25.32 7.87 10.44
N THR A 663 -25.67 8.77 11.37
CA THR A 663 -27.07 9.21 11.53
C THR A 663 -27.57 10.17 10.47
N ASN A 664 -26.68 10.94 9.82
CA ASN A 664 -27.08 12.02 8.90
C ASN A 664 -28.14 12.99 9.48
N GLY A 665 -28.19 13.11 10.82
CA GLY A 665 -29.15 13.93 11.54
C GLY A 665 -30.56 13.33 11.70
N GLU A 666 -30.76 12.08 11.30
CA GLU A 666 -32.03 11.34 11.38
C GLU A 666 -31.98 10.20 12.42
N ASN A 667 -33.12 9.55 12.65
CA ASN A 667 -33.17 8.29 13.40
C ASN A 667 -32.75 7.16 12.48
N VAL A 668 -31.74 6.39 12.85
CA VAL A 668 -31.28 5.24 12.07
C VAL A 668 -31.97 3.98 12.57
N VAL A 669 -32.67 3.28 11.68
CA VAL A 669 -33.42 2.05 12.00
C VAL A 669 -32.82 0.91 11.21
N ILE A 670 -32.08 0.03 11.89
CA ILE A 670 -31.50 -1.17 11.31
C ILE A 670 -32.32 -2.38 11.74
N ASP A 671 -33.15 -2.89 10.84
CA ASP A 671 -34.05 -4.00 11.12
C ASP A 671 -33.44 -5.37 10.75
N SER A 672 -34.20 -6.44 11.00
CA SER A 672 -33.77 -7.80 10.69
C SER A 672 -33.54 -8.10 9.19
N GLN A 673 -34.17 -7.33 8.30
CA GLN A 673 -33.99 -7.44 6.85
C GLN A 673 -32.68 -6.79 6.43
N ASP A 674 -32.37 -5.61 6.96
CA ASP A 674 -31.12 -4.89 6.66
C ASP A 674 -29.89 -5.75 7.02
N LEU A 675 -29.95 -6.43 8.15
CA LEU A 675 -28.87 -7.31 8.62
C LEU A 675 -28.81 -8.70 7.97
N SER A 676 -29.79 -9.07 7.15
CA SER A 676 -29.93 -10.47 6.71
C SER A 676 -28.89 -10.92 5.67
N ASN A 677 -28.23 -9.97 5.00
CA ASN A 677 -27.18 -10.20 4.00
C ASN A 677 -25.79 -9.74 4.50
N VAL A 678 -25.58 -9.75 5.81
CA VAL A 678 -24.31 -9.36 6.45
C VAL A 678 -23.65 -10.55 7.12
N SER A 679 -22.38 -10.80 6.79
CA SER A 679 -21.57 -11.86 7.39
C SER A 679 -20.12 -11.43 7.61
N ASN A 680 -19.46 -12.13 8.54
CA ASN A 680 -18.03 -12.02 8.82
C ASN A 680 -17.52 -10.65 9.30
N PHE A 681 -18.37 -9.72 9.75
CA PHE A 681 -17.95 -8.49 10.43
C PHE A 681 -17.78 -8.69 11.94
N GLU A 682 -16.69 -8.21 12.54
CA GLU A 682 -16.44 -8.32 13.98
C GLU A 682 -17.20 -7.28 14.81
N GLY A 683 -17.56 -6.14 14.21
CA GLY A 683 -18.24 -5.09 14.96
C GLY A 683 -18.97 -4.04 14.14
N MET A 684 -19.76 -3.25 14.87
CA MET A 684 -20.53 -2.12 14.39
C MET A 684 -20.13 -0.85 15.15
N ILE A 685 -19.84 0.22 14.42
CA ILE A 685 -19.42 1.52 14.94
C ILE A 685 -20.51 2.53 14.64
N LEU A 686 -21.09 3.11 15.68
CA LEU A 686 -22.12 4.14 15.58
C LEU A 686 -21.47 5.52 15.64
N THR A 687 -21.86 6.42 14.74
CA THR A 687 -21.27 7.76 14.61
C THR A 687 -22.33 8.83 14.35
N LYS A 688 -22.07 10.06 14.79
CA LYS A 688 -23.00 11.17 14.60
C LYS A 688 -22.35 12.35 13.89
N ASN A 689 -23.18 13.07 13.14
CA ASN A 689 -22.87 14.37 12.56
C ASN A 689 -23.85 15.46 13.02
N SER A 690 -24.67 15.16 14.02
CA SER A 690 -25.64 16.06 14.64
C SER A 690 -25.40 16.16 16.15
N ALA A 691 -26.08 17.10 16.81
CA ALA A 691 -25.94 17.30 18.26
C ALA A 691 -26.43 16.10 19.08
N THR A 692 -27.44 15.38 18.59
CA THR A 692 -28.04 14.20 19.23
C THR A 692 -28.28 13.09 18.20
N ALA A 693 -27.95 11.86 18.54
CA ALA A 693 -28.16 10.67 17.72
C ALA A 693 -29.16 9.69 18.35
N VAL A 694 -29.95 9.04 17.49
CA VAL A 694 -30.90 7.99 17.86
C VAL A 694 -30.68 6.80 16.92
N TYR A 695 -30.56 5.60 17.49
CA TYR A 695 -30.43 4.35 16.76
C TYR A 695 -31.40 3.31 17.31
N ASP A 696 -32.07 2.59 16.41
CA ASP A 696 -32.88 1.41 16.69
C ASP A 696 -32.29 0.21 15.93
N ILE A 697 -31.76 -0.80 16.63
CA ILE A 697 -31.06 -1.95 16.02
C ILE A 697 -31.74 -3.26 16.42
N THR A 698 -32.11 -4.09 15.44
CA THR A 698 -32.72 -5.41 15.68
C THR A 698 -31.73 -6.55 15.44
N LEU A 699 -31.22 -7.17 16.50
CA LEU A 699 -30.25 -8.26 16.38
C LEU A 699 -30.96 -9.62 16.32
N THR A 700 -30.67 -10.38 15.27
CA THR A 700 -31.17 -11.76 15.10
C THR A 700 -30.12 -12.79 15.47
N GLN A 701 -30.54 -14.01 15.82
CA GLN A 701 -29.65 -15.13 16.06
C GLN A 701 -28.81 -15.44 14.81
N THR A 702 -29.40 -15.35 13.62
CA THR A 702 -28.70 -15.57 12.35
C THR A 702 -27.59 -14.55 12.14
N PHE A 703 -27.88 -13.26 12.31
CA PHE A 703 -26.89 -12.20 12.16
C PHE A 703 -25.70 -12.41 13.10
N VAL A 704 -25.94 -12.58 14.40
CA VAL A 704 -24.83 -12.76 15.35
C VAL A 704 -24.07 -14.05 15.06
N ASN A 705 -24.74 -15.12 14.64
CA ASN A 705 -24.07 -16.38 14.28
C ASN A 705 -23.15 -16.23 13.06
N ASN A 706 -23.56 -15.48 12.03
CA ASN A 706 -22.77 -15.24 10.82
C ASN A 706 -21.58 -14.29 11.05
N ASN A 707 -21.54 -13.57 12.17
CA ASN A 707 -20.57 -12.50 12.45
C ASN A 707 -19.73 -12.77 13.71
N THR A 708 -19.88 -13.95 14.32
CA THR A 708 -19.05 -14.41 15.45
C THR A 708 -18.65 -15.87 15.25
N GLU A 709 -17.91 -16.44 16.18
CA GLU A 709 -17.58 -17.85 16.25
C GLU A 709 -18.16 -18.55 17.48
N SER A 710 -18.29 -19.88 17.39
CA SER A 710 -18.80 -20.68 18.51
C SER A 710 -17.75 -20.87 19.63
N SER A 711 -16.48 -20.61 19.31
CA SER A 711 -15.33 -20.65 20.21
C SER A 711 -14.32 -19.59 19.79
N ASN A 712 -13.56 -19.06 20.75
CA ASN A 712 -12.45 -18.15 20.44
C ASN A 712 -11.26 -18.98 19.93
N SER A 713 -10.77 -18.66 18.74
CA SER A 713 -9.60 -19.33 18.13
C SER A 713 -8.30 -18.96 18.87
N GLY A 714 -8.26 -17.79 19.52
CA GLY A 714 -7.08 -17.23 20.18
C GLY A 714 -5.94 -16.84 19.23
N ASN A 715 -6.22 -16.89 17.93
CA ASN A 715 -5.30 -16.63 16.84
C ASN A 715 -5.31 -15.14 16.43
N THR A 716 -6.41 -14.47 16.71
CA THR A 716 -6.61 -13.04 16.52
C THR A 716 -6.41 -12.32 17.87
N GLY A 717 -6.05 -11.02 17.84
CA GLY A 717 -6.03 -10.17 19.04
C GLY A 717 -7.43 -9.90 19.61
N ILE A 718 -8.49 -10.40 18.99
CA ILE A 718 -9.90 -10.19 19.31
C ILE A 718 -10.50 -11.48 19.90
N ASN A 719 -11.68 -11.37 20.48
CA ASN A 719 -12.44 -12.54 20.90
C ASN A 719 -13.51 -12.86 19.87
N ASP A 720 -13.28 -13.89 19.07
CA ASP A 720 -14.16 -14.25 17.94
C ASP A 720 -15.60 -14.57 18.38
N THR A 721 -15.85 -14.86 19.66
CA THR A 721 -17.19 -15.14 20.19
C THR A 721 -18.03 -13.89 20.49
N ILE A 722 -17.47 -12.69 20.31
CA ILE A 722 -18.09 -11.42 20.70
C ILE A 722 -18.33 -10.56 19.45
N PHE A 723 -19.57 -10.09 19.26
CA PHE A 723 -19.87 -9.02 18.32
C PHE A 723 -19.88 -7.69 19.06
N GLN A 724 -19.08 -6.72 18.62
CA GLN A 724 -18.93 -5.46 19.35
C GLN A 724 -19.78 -4.35 18.72
N ILE A 725 -20.51 -3.59 19.53
CA ILE A 725 -21.29 -2.42 19.09
C ILE A 725 -20.80 -1.21 19.90
N GLY A 726 -20.22 -0.24 19.20
CA GLY A 726 -19.46 0.82 19.85
C GLY A 726 -19.53 2.17 19.17
N THR A 727 -18.75 3.13 19.67
CA THR A 727 -18.73 4.51 19.14
C THR A 727 -17.38 5.24 19.22
N THR A 728 -16.34 4.60 19.75
CA THR A 728 -15.01 5.22 19.85
C THR A 728 -14.36 5.34 18.46
N ASN A 729 -13.43 6.29 18.26
CA ASN A 729 -12.60 6.40 17.05
C ASN A 729 -13.37 6.46 15.72
N ALA A 730 -14.40 7.31 15.68
CA ALA A 730 -15.04 7.75 14.44
C ALA A 730 -14.06 8.60 13.61
N ALA A 731 -13.18 7.99 12.83
CA ALA A 731 -12.46 8.73 11.79
C ALA A 731 -13.50 9.42 10.91
N ASN A 732 -13.36 10.74 10.71
CA ASN A 732 -14.22 11.60 9.89
C ASN A 732 -15.60 12.01 10.45
N GLN A 733 -16.04 11.52 11.62
CA GLN A 733 -17.33 11.90 12.25
C GLN A 733 -17.20 12.02 13.78
N SER A 734 -18.26 12.45 14.49
CA SER A 734 -18.23 12.50 15.95
C SER A 734 -18.65 11.16 16.56
N ALA A 735 -17.97 10.74 17.62
CA ALA A 735 -18.46 9.68 18.50
C ALA A 735 -19.79 10.09 19.14
N LEU A 736 -20.63 9.12 19.46
CA LEU A 736 -21.77 9.30 20.35
C LEU A 736 -21.27 9.66 21.75
N SER A 737 -22.11 10.34 22.51
CA SER A 737 -21.81 10.90 23.81
C SER A 737 -23.06 10.90 24.70
N ALA A 738 -22.90 11.36 25.94
CA ALA A 738 -24.02 11.64 26.83
C ALA A 738 -25.10 12.49 26.14
N GLY A 739 -26.35 12.01 26.19
CA GLY A 739 -27.50 12.63 25.53
C GLY A 739 -27.98 11.90 24.26
N ASP A 740 -27.16 11.01 23.70
CA ASP A 740 -27.56 10.12 22.59
C ASP A 740 -28.25 8.85 23.12
N THR A 741 -29.06 8.21 22.28
CA THR A 741 -29.84 7.03 22.63
C THR A 741 -29.65 5.90 21.61
N VAL A 742 -29.50 4.67 22.11
CA VAL A 742 -29.44 3.45 21.29
C VAL A 742 -30.42 2.43 21.88
N GLU A 743 -31.38 1.97 21.08
CA GLU A 743 -32.26 0.84 21.39
C GLU A 743 -31.77 -0.41 20.65
N ILE A 744 -31.60 -1.53 21.36
CA ILE A 744 -31.19 -2.81 20.78
C ILE A 744 -32.25 -3.88 21.09
N ASP A 745 -32.97 -4.34 20.07
CA ASP A 745 -33.84 -5.52 20.18
C ASP A 745 -32.99 -6.79 20.17
N VAL A 746 -33.09 -7.55 21.26
CA VAL A 746 -32.38 -8.83 21.50
C VAL A 746 -33.36 -9.98 21.73
N SER A 747 -34.64 -9.79 21.39
CA SER A 747 -35.70 -10.78 21.63
C SER A 747 -35.38 -12.15 21.03
N ASP A 748 -34.79 -12.20 19.84
CA ASP A 748 -34.39 -13.43 19.14
C ASP A 748 -33.13 -14.10 19.75
N LEU A 749 -32.36 -13.38 20.55
CA LEU A 749 -31.19 -13.89 21.28
C LEU A 749 -31.57 -14.48 22.64
N LEU A 750 -32.80 -14.25 23.09
CA LEU A 750 -33.31 -14.63 24.40
C LEU A 750 -34.32 -15.77 24.32
N ASN A 751 -34.48 -16.49 25.44
CA ASN A 751 -35.60 -17.42 25.59
C ASN A 751 -36.93 -16.65 25.71
N ALA A 752 -38.06 -17.34 25.50
CA ALA A 752 -39.39 -16.73 25.52
C ALA A 752 -39.79 -16.01 26.85
N THR A 753 -39.00 -16.14 27.91
CA THR A 753 -39.21 -15.47 29.20
C THR A 753 -38.16 -14.41 29.54
N ASP A 754 -37.22 -14.13 28.64
CA ASP A 754 -36.10 -13.20 28.81
C ASP A 754 -35.21 -13.47 30.05
N THR A 755 -35.13 -14.75 30.48
CA THR A 755 -34.34 -15.15 31.66
C THR A 755 -33.03 -15.86 31.32
N GLY A 756 -32.75 -16.04 30.04
CA GLY A 756 -31.59 -16.77 29.54
C GLY A 756 -31.56 -16.75 28.01
N ARG A 757 -30.51 -17.34 27.43
CA ARG A 757 -30.28 -17.36 25.98
C ARG A 757 -31.33 -18.17 25.22
N ALA A 758 -31.57 -17.80 23.96
CA ALA A 758 -32.34 -18.59 23.01
C ALA A 758 -31.71 -19.98 22.79
N ALA A 759 -32.53 -20.97 22.43
CA ALA A 759 -32.02 -22.30 22.10
C ALA A 759 -31.07 -22.23 20.89
N GLY A 760 -29.88 -22.82 20.99
CA GLY A 760 -28.86 -22.79 19.92
C GLY A 760 -27.88 -21.61 19.99
N PHE A 761 -28.11 -20.62 20.86
CA PHE A 761 -27.20 -19.50 21.11
C PHE A 761 -26.50 -19.71 22.47
N THR A 762 -25.32 -20.34 22.51
CA THR A 762 -24.73 -20.82 23.78
C THR A 762 -23.51 -20.02 24.24
N THR A 763 -22.54 -19.78 23.37
CA THR A 763 -21.22 -19.19 23.70
C THR A 763 -21.04 -17.76 23.23
N ARG A 764 -21.80 -17.35 22.21
CA ARG A 764 -21.68 -16.06 21.54
C ARG A 764 -22.28 -14.91 22.35
N THR A 765 -21.72 -13.72 22.29
CA THR A 765 -22.18 -12.56 23.06
C THR A 765 -22.06 -11.26 22.30
N ILE A 766 -22.68 -10.20 22.83
CA ILE A 766 -22.54 -8.83 22.35
C ILE A 766 -21.77 -8.01 23.39
N ASP A 767 -20.98 -7.05 22.94
CA ASP A 767 -20.35 -6.04 23.77
C ASP A 767 -20.82 -4.62 23.40
N ILE A 768 -21.13 -3.81 24.41
CA ILE A 768 -21.53 -2.40 24.29
C ILE A 768 -20.70 -1.48 25.21
N THR A 769 -19.61 -1.99 25.77
CA THR A 769 -18.85 -1.31 26.83
C THR A 769 -18.40 0.09 26.39
N SER A 770 -18.04 0.28 25.12
CA SER A 770 -17.64 1.59 24.61
C SER A 770 -18.80 2.60 24.55
N LEU A 771 -20.05 2.17 24.31
CA LEU A 771 -21.24 3.03 24.39
C LEU A 771 -21.54 3.47 25.82
N GLU A 772 -21.48 2.52 26.77
CA GLU A 772 -21.70 2.83 28.19
C GLU A 772 -20.62 3.77 28.74
N ASN A 773 -19.35 3.57 28.37
CA ASN A 773 -18.24 4.45 28.74
C ASN A 773 -18.37 5.86 28.15
N ALA A 774 -18.96 5.99 26.96
CA ALA A 774 -19.26 7.27 26.33
C ALA A 774 -20.48 7.99 26.95
N GLY A 775 -21.18 7.36 27.90
CA GLY A 775 -22.37 7.91 28.56
C GLY A 775 -23.64 7.85 27.72
N VAL A 776 -23.64 7.05 26.64
CA VAL A 776 -24.80 6.85 25.77
C VAL A 776 -25.91 6.13 26.53
N ILE A 777 -27.16 6.52 26.30
CA ILE A 777 -28.31 5.84 26.90
C ILE A 777 -28.63 4.60 26.05
N VAL A 778 -28.19 3.42 26.50
CA VAL A 778 -28.50 2.15 25.84
C VAL A 778 -29.69 1.47 26.50
N THR A 779 -30.69 1.12 25.71
CA THR A 779 -31.89 0.38 26.13
C THR A 779 -32.05 -0.90 25.31
N PHE A 780 -32.71 -1.91 25.88
CA PHE A 780 -32.90 -3.19 25.22
C PHE A 780 -34.38 -3.55 25.13
N THR A 781 -34.76 -4.24 24.05
CA THR A 781 -36.10 -4.81 23.89
C THR A 781 -36.00 -6.33 23.84
N GLY A 782 -36.81 -7.02 24.66
CA GLY A 782 -36.91 -8.48 24.73
C GLY A 782 -38.33 -8.97 24.45
N ASN A 783 -38.57 -10.29 24.55
CA ASN A 783 -39.87 -10.90 24.25
C ASN A 783 -41.01 -10.41 25.16
N THR A 784 -40.67 -9.93 26.36
CA THR A 784 -41.60 -9.46 27.39
C THR A 784 -41.65 -7.94 27.52
N GLY A 785 -40.89 -7.20 26.68
CA GLY A 785 -40.81 -5.75 26.65
C GLY A 785 -39.41 -5.19 26.93
N ALA A 786 -39.34 -3.95 27.40
CA ALA A 786 -38.07 -3.26 27.65
C ALA A 786 -37.26 -3.88 28.81
N LEU A 787 -35.96 -4.00 28.59
CA LEU A 787 -34.96 -4.56 29.50
C LEU A 787 -33.84 -3.55 29.77
N THR A 788 -33.21 -3.67 30.95
CA THR A 788 -31.99 -2.91 31.27
C THR A 788 -30.75 -3.71 30.85
N ALA A 789 -29.63 -3.02 30.60
CA ALA A 789 -28.34 -3.69 30.32
C ALA A 789 -27.99 -4.73 31.40
N ALA A 790 -28.23 -4.41 32.69
CA ALA A 790 -28.02 -5.34 33.79
C ALA A 790 -28.89 -6.61 33.70
N ALA A 791 -30.15 -6.49 33.27
CA ALA A 791 -31.02 -7.64 33.06
C ALA A 791 -30.51 -8.52 31.92
N VAL A 792 -30.08 -7.93 30.80
CA VAL A 792 -29.54 -8.68 29.66
C VAL A 792 -28.23 -9.38 30.01
N ARG A 793 -27.32 -8.77 30.79
CA ARG A 793 -26.08 -9.42 31.27
C ARG A 793 -26.35 -10.69 32.07
N LEU A 794 -27.41 -10.71 32.87
CA LEU A 794 -27.80 -11.91 33.65
C LEU A 794 -28.24 -13.09 32.76
N THR A 795 -28.68 -12.81 31.53
CA THR A 795 -29.04 -13.86 30.56
C THR A 795 -27.80 -14.50 29.92
N GLY A 796 -26.66 -13.81 29.98
CA GLY A 796 -25.41 -14.16 29.32
C GLY A 796 -25.25 -13.59 27.91
N VAL A 797 -26.28 -13.00 27.28
CA VAL A 797 -26.18 -12.43 25.91
C VAL A 797 -25.23 -11.24 25.84
N LEU A 798 -25.18 -10.41 26.88
CA LEU A 798 -24.30 -9.24 26.98
C LEU A 798 -23.11 -9.54 27.90
N VAL A 799 -21.89 -9.17 27.49
CA VAL A 799 -20.67 -9.37 28.29
C VAL A 799 -20.72 -8.60 29.61
N ALA A 800 -19.89 -8.96 30.59
CA ALA A 800 -19.75 -8.19 31.84
C ALA A 800 -18.78 -7.00 31.65
N ASN A 801 -19.01 -5.88 32.34
CA ASN A 801 -18.18 -4.68 32.18
C ASN A 801 -16.74 -4.98 32.61
N GLY A 802 -15.79 -4.73 31.70
CA GLY A 802 -14.38 -5.03 31.92
C GLY A 802 -13.99 -6.51 31.76
N ALA A 803 -14.86 -7.36 31.19
CA ALA A 803 -14.49 -8.74 30.86
C ALA A 803 -13.46 -8.84 29.72
N ASP A 804 -13.21 -7.74 29.01
CA ASP A 804 -12.36 -7.66 27.82
C ASP A 804 -10.97 -7.05 28.05
N GLY A 805 -10.50 -6.96 29.30
CA GLY A 805 -9.26 -6.25 29.63
C GLY A 805 -7.97 -6.77 28.97
N ASN A 806 -8.03 -7.84 28.17
CA ASN A 806 -6.88 -8.47 27.51
C ASN A 806 -7.02 -8.62 25.97
N PHE A 807 -8.16 -8.28 25.36
CA PHE A 807 -8.32 -8.36 23.90
C PHE A 807 -8.52 -6.98 23.28
N ALA A 808 -8.25 -6.88 22.00
CA ALA A 808 -8.42 -5.67 21.24
C ALA A 808 -9.91 -5.34 21.04
N ASP A 809 -10.34 -4.20 21.58
CA ASP A 809 -11.64 -3.61 21.23
C ASP A 809 -11.60 -3.16 19.76
N VAL A 810 -12.33 -3.90 18.93
CA VAL A 810 -12.48 -3.69 17.48
C VAL A 810 -13.04 -2.30 17.20
N THR A 811 -13.94 -1.81 18.04
CA THR A 811 -14.53 -0.45 17.91
C THR A 811 -13.55 0.65 18.30
N ARG A 812 -12.41 0.32 18.95
CA ARG A 812 -11.32 1.25 19.21
C ARG A 812 -10.18 1.16 18.19
N GLN A 813 -10.00 0.05 17.49
CA GLN A 813 -8.79 -0.18 16.68
C GLN A 813 -9.02 -0.26 15.17
N SER A 814 -10.28 -0.38 14.71
CA SER A 814 -10.74 -0.44 13.30
C SER A 814 -10.74 0.88 12.51
N GLY A 815 -10.15 1.96 13.02
CA GLY A 815 -9.85 3.10 12.16
C GLY A 815 -8.73 2.70 11.21
N ALA A 816 -8.77 3.12 9.93
CA ALA A 816 -7.55 3.21 9.13
C ALA A 816 -6.47 3.77 10.06
N LYS A 817 -5.31 3.11 10.14
CA LYS A 817 -4.23 3.48 11.04
C LYS A 817 -3.68 4.87 10.66
N VAL A 818 -4.45 5.92 10.89
CA VAL A 818 -3.97 7.24 11.22
C VAL A 818 -3.58 7.09 12.67
N ASP A 819 -2.35 6.65 12.89
CA ASP A 819 -1.73 6.38 14.20
C ASP A 819 -2.37 7.24 15.32
N PRO A 820 -3.38 6.72 16.07
CA PRO A 820 -4.17 7.61 16.93
C PRO A 820 -3.87 7.41 18.41
N ASN A 821 -2.89 6.60 18.79
CA ASN A 821 -2.71 6.21 20.19
C ASN A 821 -1.29 6.26 20.75
N VAL A 822 -0.31 6.77 20.02
CA VAL A 822 0.89 7.32 20.65
C VAL A 822 1.24 8.61 19.92
N VAL A 823 1.26 9.74 20.64
CA VAL A 823 2.08 10.86 20.17
C VAL A 823 3.52 10.43 20.40
N VAL A 824 4.06 9.60 19.50
CA VAL A 824 5.52 9.42 19.42
C VAL A 824 6.02 10.70 18.79
N LEU A 825 6.51 11.62 19.61
CA LEU A 825 7.38 12.67 19.11
C LEU A 825 8.69 12.02 18.64
N ASP A 826 8.73 11.50 17.41
CA ASP A 826 10.00 11.31 16.71
C ASP A 826 10.44 12.67 16.17
N THR A 827 11.04 13.47 17.05
CA THR A 827 11.70 14.71 16.65
C THR A 827 13.19 14.46 16.50
N THR A 828 13.58 13.63 15.53
CA THR A 828 14.97 13.56 15.05
C THR A 828 15.45 14.89 14.44
N THR A 829 14.55 15.85 14.19
CA THR A 829 14.88 17.23 13.85
C THR A 829 13.96 18.21 14.59
N GLY A 830 14.53 19.14 15.34
CA GLY A 830 13.79 20.10 16.17
C GLY A 830 12.67 20.82 15.41
N VAL A 831 11.46 20.78 15.97
CA VAL A 831 10.27 21.48 15.49
C VAL A 831 9.88 22.54 16.51
N ASP A 832 9.82 23.80 16.05
CA ASP A 832 9.23 24.92 16.77
C ASP A 832 7.69 24.80 16.73
N GLY A 833 7.03 24.89 17.88
CA GLY A 833 5.58 25.13 18.01
C GLY A 833 4.68 23.90 17.80
N ILE A 834 4.37 23.19 18.89
CA ILE A 834 3.31 22.18 18.92
C ILE A 834 2.29 22.61 19.99
N ASP A 835 1.07 22.97 19.58
CA ASP A 835 -0.08 23.17 20.48
C ASP A 835 -0.72 21.81 20.79
N LEU A 836 -0.58 21.32 22.03
CA LEU A 836 -1.19 20.07 22.50
C LEU A 836 -2.54 20.34 23.19
N ASN A 837 -3.65 20.09 22.50
CA ASN A 837 -5.01 20.14 23.08
C ASN A 837 -5.50 18.73 23.39
N VAL A 838 -5.23 18.23 24.59
CA VAL A 838 -5.62 16.88 25.03
C VAL A 838 -6.85 16.97 25.93
N LEU A 839 -8.00 16.53 25.43
CA LEU A 839 -9.24 16.44 26.21
C LEU A 839 -9.32 15.06 26.90
N GLY A 840 -9.03 15.01 28.19
CA GLY A 840 -9.38 13.88 29.08
C GLY A 840 -8.66 12.55 28.83
N ARG A 841 -7.36 12.55 28.51
CA ARG A 841 -6.54 11.33 28.33
C ARG A 841 -5.16 11.45 29.01
N ASP A 842 -4.64 10.32 29.48
CA ASP A 842 -3.25 10.20 29.97
C ASP A 842 -2.26 10.39 28.80
N VAL A 843 -1.19 11.14 29.04
CA VAL A 843 -0.12 11.40 28.07
C VAL A 843 1.12 10.60 28.48
N GLU A 844 1.59 9.70 27.61
CA GLU A 844 2.81 8.90 27.80
C GLU A 844 3.95 9.45 26.91
N VAL A 845 5.06 9.86 27.53
CA VAL A 845 6.22 10.45 26.83
C VAL A 845 7.46 9.60 27.08
N SER A 846 8.12 9.11 26.02
CA SER A 846 9.34 8.31 26.10
C SER A 846 10.50 9.00 25.37
N GLN A 847 11.39 9.72 26.08
CA GLN A 847 12.79 10.06 25.68
C GLN A 847 13.56 10.99 26.66
N THR A 848 14.88 11.13 26.42
CA THR A 848 15.93 11.56 27.37
C THR A 848 16.06 13.04 27.72
N THR A 849 15.47 13.97 26.96
CA THR A 849 15.45 15.43 27.26
C THR A 849 14.27 16.12 26.58
N LEU A 850 13.31 16.63 27.36
CA LEU A 850 12.26 17.54 26.88
C LEU A 850 12.75 19.00 27.05
N GLN A 851 12.86 19.76 25.96
CA GLN A 851 12.92 21.24 26.01
C GLN A 851 11.64 21.76 25.36
N ALA A 852 10.64 22.10 26.17
CA ALA A 852 9.34 22.56 25.66
C ALA A 852 9.30 24.09 25.57
N PHE A 853 8.86 24.60 24.42
CA PHE A 853 8.18 25.89 24.31
C PHE A 853 6.73 25.64 23.87
N ASP A 854 5.80 26.31 24.55
CA ASP A 854 4.35 26.43 24.32
C ASP A 854 3.35 25.41 24.93
N THR A 855 2.07 25.83 24.95
CA THR A 855 1.05 25.77 26.03
C THR A 855 0.31 24.43 26.18
N ILE A 856 0.07 23.96 27.42
CA ILE A 856 -0.88 22.86 27.73
C ILE A 856 -2.17 23.43 28.32
N ILE A 857 -3.29 23.41 27.58
CA ILE A 857 -4.61 23.88 28.06
C ILE A 857 -5.58 22.70 28.20
N GLY A 858 -5.90 22.30 29.43
CA GLY A 858 -7.04 21.41 29.71
C GLY A 858 -8.31 22.22 29.97
N THR A 859 -9.26 22.29 29.03
CA THR A 859 -10.53 23.04 29.19
C THR A 859 -11.74 22.17 29.59
N GLY A 860 -11.53 21.05 30.28
CA GLY A 860 -12.59 20.16 30.78
C GLY A 860 -12.81 20.26 32.29
N ALA A 861 -14.06 20.42 32.73
CA ALA A 861 -14.46 20.51 34.15
C ALA A 861 -14.43 19.15 34.92
N THR A 862 -13.54 18.23 34.54
CA THR A 862 -13.42 16.89 35.15
C THR A 862 -12.12 16.78 35.95
N THR A 863 -12.20 16.16 37.12
CA THR A 863 -11.25 16.28 38.23
C THR A 863 -9.97 15.44 38.14
N ASN A 864 -9.58 14.89 36.98
CA ASN A 864 -8.39 14.01 36.86
C ASN A 864 -7.69 14.21 35.50
N ASN A 865 -6.59 14.98 35.44
CA ASN A 865 -5.64 14.92 34.32
C ASN A 865 -4.25 14.59 34.90
N ASP A 866 -3.76 13.37 34.66
CA ASP A 866 -2.45 12.93 35.11
C ASP A 866 -1.47 12.92 33.92
N MET A 867 -0.22 13.31 34.15
CA MET A 867 0.87 13.25 33.16
C MET A 867 1.85 12.15 33.58
N ASN A 868 2.07 11.13 32.74
CA ASN A 868 2.87 9.95 33.11
C ASN A 868 4.09 9.82 32.17
N PHE A 869 5.30 9.88 32.73
CA PHE A 869 6.55 9.75 31.96
C PHE A 869 7.12 8.35 32.14
N ASN A 870 7.12 7.52 31.09
CA ASN A 870 7.70 6.17 31.10
C ASN A 870 9.04 6.12 30.33
N GLY A 871 10.14 5.89 31.05
CA GLY A 871 11.51 5.72 30.51
C GLY A 871 12.57 6.69 31.06
N ALA A 872 13.84 6.51 30.69
CA ALA A 872 14.98 7.33 31.10
C ALA A 872 14.87 8.81 30.71
N VAL A 873 14.35 9.66 31.60
CA VAL A 873 14.33 11.12 31.42
C VAL A 873 15.45 11.77 32.25
N THR A 874 16.51 12.28 31.64
CA THR A 874 17.64 12.86 32.40
C THR A 874 17.30 14.23 33.03
N THR A 875 16.41 15.00 32.42
CA THR A 875 15.92 16.28 32.96
C THR A 875 14.52 16.57 32.42
N LEU A 876 13.57 16.84 33.30
CA LEU A 876 12.24 17.37 32.96
C LEU A 876 12.26 18.88 33.22
N MET A 877 12.09 19.70 32.18
CA MET A 877 12.05 21.16 32.30
C MET A 877 10.71 21.70 31.79
N ILE A 878 9.91 22.28 32.69
CA ILE A 878 8.68 23.01 32.39
C ILE A 878 9.03 24.49 32.51
N ASP A 879 9.29 25.15 31.38
CA ASP A 879 9.76 26.54 31.31
C ASP A 879 8.88 27.37 30.36
N SER A 880 8.46 28.57 30.78
CA SER A 880 7.90 29.58 29.89
C SER A 880 9.00 30.61 29.56
N SER A 881 9.57 30.58 28.35
CA SER A 881 10.63 31.54 28.01
C SER A 881 10.14 32.98 28.17
N ALA A 882 10.98 33.80 28.81
CA ALA A 882 10.74 35.21 29.06
C ALA A 882 10.38 35.97 27.77
N GLY A 883 9.10 36.37 27.64
CA GLY A 883 8.68 37.37 26.64
C GLY A 883 7.37 37.13 25.89
N GLN A 884 6.68 36.01 26.06
CA GLN A 884 5.42 35.71 25.35
C GLN A 884 4.18 35.78 26.25
N PRO A 885 2.99 36.17 25.71
CA PRO A 885 1.80 36.41 26.51
C PRO A 885 1.16 35.12 27.02
N PHE A 886 1.32 34.86 28.33
CA PHE A 886 0.52 33.95 29.18
C PHE A 886 0.21 32.55 28.60
N ALA A 887 1.17 31.62 28.69
CA ALA A 887 0.87 30.19 28.68
C ALA A 887 0.34 29.79 30.07
N ASN A 888 -0.88 29.27 30.16
CA ASN A 888 -1.50 28.85 31.42
C ASN A 888 -1.53 27.31 31.48
N VAL A 889 -0.81 26.70 32.43
CA VAL A 889 -1.02 25.29 32.79
C VAL A 889 -2.15 25.24 33.82
N THR A 890 -3.30 24.71 33.44
CA THR A 890 -4.52 24.66 34.27
C THR A 890 -5.07 23.24 34.31
N ASN A 891 -5.60 22.82 35.47
CA ASN A 891 -6.29 21.53 35.68
C ASN A 891 -5.42 20.25 35.60
N LEU A 892 -4.14 20.30 35.94
CA LEU A 892 -3.31 19.09 36.16
C LEU A 892 -3.48 18.56 37.59
N ASN A 893 -3.62 17.24 37.72
CA ASN A 893 -3.86 16.52 38.97
C ASN A 893 -2.61 15.77 39.46
N ALA A 894 -1.84 15.13 38.58
CA ALA A 894 -0.55 14.52 38.94
C ALA A 894 0.51 14.63 37.81
N ILE A 895 1.79 14.61 38.22
CA ILE A 895 2.94 14.33 37.36
C ILE A 895 3.62 13.07 37.91
N ASN A 896 3.40 11.94 37.24
CA ASN A 896 3.95 10.64 37.60
C ASN A 896 5.23 10.38 36.79
N LEU A 897 6.32 10.02 37.47
CA LEU A 897 7.65 9.83 36.88
C LEU A 897 8.12 8.38 37.09
N ASP A 898 8.46 7.66 36.02
CA ASP A 898 9.07 6.33 36.11
C ASP A 898 10.49 6.34 36.73
N ASP A 899 11.01 5.14 37.01
CA ASP A 899 12.26 4.78 37.74
C ASP A 899 13.60 5.42 37.27
N GLU A 900 13.58 6.37 36.34
CA GLU A 900 14.77 6.88 35.64
C GLU A 900 14.83 8.42 35.45
N VAL A 901 14.10 9.22 36.25
CA VAL A 901 14.16 10.69 36.20
C VAL A 901 15.23 11.30 37.12
N ASN A 902 16.18 12.10 36.57
CA ASN A 902 17.34 12.61 37.33
C ASN A 902 17.18 14.06 37.86
N SER A 903 16.33 14.89 37.25
CA SER A 903 16.06 16.27 37.72
C SER A 903 14.75 16.84 37.16
N VAL A 904 14.02 17.61 37.97
CA VAL A 904 12.76 18.29 37.61
C VAL A 904 12.90 19.80 37.86
N TYR A 905 12.74 20.60 36.81
CA TYR A 905 12.72 22.06 36.85
C TYR A 905 11.33 22.56 36.43
N ILE A 906 10.66 23.29 37.31
CA ILE A 906 9.41 23.99 37.01
C ILE A 906 9.68 25.48 37.18
N THR A 907 9.88 26.22 36.09
CA THR A 907 10.11 27.66 36.11
C THR A 907 8.98 28.36 35.36
N ASP A 908 8.05 28.98 36.09
CA ASP A 908 6.95 29.71 35.48
C ASP A 908 6.92 31.18 35.95
N ASP A 909 6.79 32.11 35.00
CA ASP A 909 6.37 33.51 35.21
C ASP A 909 4.84 33.69 34.97
N GLY A 910 4.14 32.63 34.54
CA GLY A 910 2.70 32.50 34.33
C GLY A 910 1.92 31.83 35.48
N MET A 911 0.60 31.68 35.30
CA MET A 911 -0.33 31.20 36.33
C MET A 911 -0.46 29.68 36.29
N PHE A 912 0.34 28.97 37.09
CA PHE A 912 0.21 27.52 37.33
C PHE A 912 -0.91 27.24 38.35
N ALA A 913 -2.09 26.80 37.87
CA ALA A 913 -3.26 26.50 38.71
C ALA A 913 -3.56 24.98 38.70
N ALA A 914 -2.90 24.24 39.59
CA ALA A 914 -3.14 22.82 39.83
C ALA A 914 -3.82 22.62 41.20
N THR A 915 -5.00 22.01 41.22
CA THR A 915 -5.66 21.56 42.46
C THR A 915 -5.16 20.16 42.79
N GLY A 916 -4.10 20.04 43.61
CA GLY A 916 -3.66 18.74 44.14
C GLY A 916 -2.50 18.04 43.41
N LEU A 917 -1.49 18.77 42.95
CA LEU A 917 -0.32 18.20 42.25
C LEU A 917 0.41 17.14 43.10
N ASN A 918 0.36 15.88 42.65
CA ASN A 918 1.20 14.79 43.16
C ASN A 918 2.43 14.60 42.24
N ILE A 919 3.64 14.65 42.79
CA ILE A 919 4.88 14.32 42.06
C ILE A 919 5.49 13.06 42.69
N SER A 920 5.43 11.92 41.98
CA SER A 920 5.96 10.66 42.48
C SER A 920 7.03 10.09 41.54
N GLY A 921 8.23 9.83 42.06
CA GLY A 921 9.34 9.24 41.33
C GLY A 921 9.66 7.83 41.82
N GLY A 922 9.88 6.92 40.88
CA GLY A 922 10.33 5.56 41.15
C GLY A 922 11.85 5.46 41.43
N GLY A 923 12.23 4.74 42.49
CA GLY A 923 13.37 3.81 42.47
C GLY A 923 14.86 4.24 42.45
N LYS A 924 15.31 5.49 42.21
CA LYS A 924 16.77 5.84 42.21
C LYS A 924 17.16 7.07 43.04
N THR A 925 18.47 7.19 43.33
CA THR A 925 19.07 7.84 44.52
C THR A 925 19.29 9.36 44.48
N ASP A 926 19.16 10.06 43.35
CA ASP A 926 19.58 11.48 43.27
C ASP A 926 18.54 12.29 42.46
N SER A 927 17.46 12.77 43.10
CA SER A 927 16.45 13.63 42.46
C SER A 927 16.57 15.09 42.93
N PHE A 928 16.76 16.04 41.99
CA PHE A 928 16.71 17.49 42.26
C PHE A 928 15.38 18.08 41.77
N VAL A 929 14.61 18.72 42.65
CA VAL A 929 13.36 19.43 42.31
C VAL A 929 13.52 20.94 42.56
N THR A 930 13.35 21.75 41.52
CA THR A 930 13.37 23.22 41.62
C THR A 930 12.04 23.82 41.17
N ILE A 931 11.44 24.66 42.01
CA ILE A 931 10.18 25.36 41.75
C ILE A 931 10.43 26.88 41.66
N GLY A 932 10.02 27.51 40.55
CA GLY A 932 10.25 28.92 40.19
C GLY A 932 9.20 29.93 40.70
N ALA A 933 9.41 31.20 40.35
CA ALA A 933 9.12 32.37 41.20
C ALA A 933 7.70 33.01 41.17
N ASN A 934 6.71 32.47 40.47
CA ASN A 934 5.38 33.11 40.33
C ASN A 934 4.18 32.15 40.35
N ILE A 935 4.15 31.16 41.24
CA ILE A 935 3.00 30.25 41.36
C ILE A 935 1.84 30.92 42.10
N ASN A 936 0.83 31.42 41.36
CA ASN A 936 -0.45 31.85 41.91
C ASN A 936 -1.43 30.67 41.94
N GLY A 937 -1.79 30.16 43.14
CA GLY A 937 -2.86 29.17 43.28
C GLY A 937 -2.44 27.75 43.68
N PHE A 938 -1.32 27.57 44.39
CA PHE A 938 -1.05 26.29 45.07
C PHE A 938 -2.04 26.13 46.24
N SER A 939 -3.16 25.46 45.95
CA SER A 939 -4.27 25.26 46.87
C SER A 939 -4.63 23.78 46.82
N THR A 940 -4.57 23.13 47.99
CA THR A 940 -4.95 21.75 48.36
C THR A 940 -3.88 20.65 48.23
N THR A 941 -3.40 20.19 49.39
CA THR A 941 -2.99 18.79 49.76
C THR A 941 -2.12 17.94 48.83
N GLY A 942 -1.39 18.51 47.87
CA GLY A 942 -0.47 17.76 47.02
C GLY A 942 0.70 17.14 47.79
N THR A 943 0.96 15.85 47.58
CA THR A 943 2.10 15.11 48.14
C THR A 943 3.26 15.14 47.13
N ILE A 944 4.49 15.39 47.57
CA ILE A 944 5.68 15.05 46.78
C ILE A 944 6.25 13.80 47.46
N SER A 945 6.18 12.63 46.81
CA SER A 945 6.66 11.37 47.39
C SER A 945 7.71 10.73 46.46
N GLY A 946 8.99 10.90 46.80
CA GLY A 946 10.06 10.11 46.18
C GLY A 946 10.10 8.73 46.81
N GLY A 947 10.03 7.65 46.03
CA GLY A 947 10.21 6.27 46.52
C GLY A 947 11.65 5.93 46.94
N GLY A 948 12.56 6.91 46.91
CA GLY A 948 13.95 6.82 47.33
C GLY A 948 14.45 8.18 47.85
N LYS A 949 15.57 8.16 48.59
CA LYS A 949 16.21 9.35 49.20
C LYS A 949 16.24 10.50 48.20
N THR A 950 15.65 11.63 48.56
CA THR A 950 15.65 12.84 47.73
C THR A 950 16.78 13.76 48.22
N ASP A 951 17.83 13.99 47.43
CA ASP A 951 19.01 14.76 47.86
C ASP A 951 18.72 16.27 48.10
N SER A 952 17.88 16.94 47.28
CA SER A 952 17.57 18.37 47.51
C SER A 952 16.27 18.90 46.88
N LEU A 953 15.52 19.71 47.65
CA LEU A 953 14.36 20.52 47.21
C LEU A 953 14.67 22.03 47.32
N THR A 954 14.49 22.78 46.24
CA THR A 954 14.60 24.26 46.24
C THR A 954 13.30 24.93 45.82
N VAL A 955 12.78 25.84 46.65
CA VAL A 955 11.57 26.63 46.36
C VAL A 955 11.96 28.11 46.26
N ASN A 956 11.80 28.69 45.08
CA ASN A 956 12.03 30.11 44.84
C ASN A 956 10.68 30.87 44.79
N ALA A 957 10.43 31.77 45.76
CA ALA A 957 9.32 32.75 45.86
C ALA A 957 7.84 32.26 45.85
N VAL A 958 7.13 32.50 46.97
CA VAL A 958 5.67 32.35 47.11
C VAL A 958 5.02 33.74 47.13
N THR A 959 4.08 34.02 46.24
CA THR A 959 3.26 35.23 46.32
C THR A 959 2.02 35.00 47.20
N THR A 960 1.59 36.08 47.87
CA THR A 960 0.54 36.23 48.90
C THR A 960 -0.48 35.09 49.10
N GLY A 961 -0.62 34.58 50.34
CA GLY A 961 -1.85 33.96 50.84
C GLY A 961 -1.98 32.42 50.78
N HIS A 962 -0.88 31.68 50.61
CA HIS A 962 -0.92 30.23 50.39
C HIS A 962 -0.07 29.43 51.40
N ASN A 963 -0.65 28.39 52.01
CA ASN A 963 0.07 27.41 52.82
C ASN A 963 0.67 26.33 51.91
N LEU A 964 1.95 26.01 52.09
CA LEU A 964 2.51 24.77 51.54
C LEU A 964 1.82 23.60 52.26
N GLY A 965 1.15 22.73 51.50
CA GLY A 965 0.56 21.49 52.03
C GLY A 965 1.62 20.55 52.60
N GLN A 966 1.16 19.48 53.25
CA GLN A 966 1.99 18.45 53.88
C GLN A 966 3.04 17.88 52.91
N LEU A 967 4.34 18.09 53.20
CA LEU A 967 5.45 17.55 52.41
C LEU A 967 5.93 16.23 53.04
N VAL A 968 5.44 15.11 52.53
CA VAL A 968 5.80 13.77 53.03
C VAL A 968 6.95 13.19 52.19
N ALA A 969 8.19 13.58 52.48
CA ALA A 969 9.36 13.03 51.78
C ALA A 969 10.60 12.90 52.68
N ASP A 970 11.38 11.82 52.45
CA ASP A 970 12.74 11.62 52.95
C ASP A 970 13.72 12.55 52.19
N VAL A 971 13.68 13.87 52.46
CA VAL A 971 14.50 14.89 51.76
C VAL A 971 15.76 15.24 52.57
N GLU A 972 16.97 15.10 52.03
CA GLU A 972 18.23 15.40 52.75
C GLU A 972 18.45 16.92 52.97
N THR A 973 18.20 17.77 51.96
CA THR A 973 18.35 19.24 52.06
C THR A 973 17.19 20.02 51.46
N ILE A 974 16.64 21.00 52.19
CA ILE A 974 15.60 21.92 51.70
C ILE A 974 16.09 23.37 51.71
N THR A 975 15.92 24.08 50.59
CA THR A 975 16.24 25.51 50.45
C THR A 975 15.00 26.32 50.09
N LEU A 976 14.70 27.37 50.87
CA LEU A 976 13.59 28.29 50.65
C LEU A 976 14.14 29.70 50.36
N ASN A 977 14.03 30.17 49.13
CA ASN A 977 14.55 31.49 48.71
C ASN A 977 13.40 32.37 48.18
N GLY A 978 12.94 33.39 48.90
CA GLY A 978 11.94 34.30 48.31
C GLY A 978 11.29 35.30 49.24
N ALA A 979 10.87 36.43 48.68
CA ALA A 979 10.20 37.50 49.43
C ALA A 979 8.68 37.25 49.54
N ALA A 980 8.22 36.58 50.60
CA ALA A 980 6.78 36.49 50.91
C ALA A 980 6.37 37.63 51.87
N THR A 981 5.13 38.08 51.81
CA THR A 981 4.59 39.19 52.64
C THR A 981 3.77 38.71 53.85
N GLU A 982 3.53 37.40 54.02
CA GLU A 982 2.80 36.79 55.14
C GLU A 982 3.36 35.39 55.53
N ASP A 983 2.77 34.74 56.54
CA ASP A 983 3.24 33.52 57.26
C ASP A 983 3.42 32.28 56.35
N LEU A 984 4.55 31.58 56.47
CA LEU A 984 4.87 30.35 55.73
C LEU A 984 4.86 29.13 56.67
N SER A 985 4.06 28.09 56.41
CA SER A 985 4.10 26.82 57.17
C SER A 985 4.53 25.63 56.31
N ALA A 986 5.46 24.79 56.78
CA ALA A 986 5.85 23.53 56.12
C ALA A 986 5.82 22.35 57.12
N GLN A 987 5.28 21.20 56.70
CA GLN A 987 5.23 19.97 57.51
C GLN A 987 6.05 18.86 56.83
N PHE A 988 7.01 18.25 57.53
CA PHE A 988 7.96 17.24 57.02
C PHE A 988 7.70 15.85 57.63
N GLY A 989 7.72 14.81 56.79
CA GLY A 989 7.58 13.41 57.22
C GLY A 989 8.89 12.64 57.06
N GLY A 990 9.73 12.64 58.10
CA GLY A 990 10.93 11.79 58.23
C GLY A 990 12.18 12.23 57.44
N GLY A 991 13.32 12.44 58.11
CA GLY A 991 14.66 12.35 57.51
C GLY A 991 15.41 13.64 57.10
N ALA A 992 14.87 14.85 57.32
CA ALA A 992 15.51 16.08 56.84
C ALA A 992 16.77 16.52 57.61
N SER A 993 17.90 16.70 56.90
CA SER A 993 19.23 16.97 57.49
C SER A 993 19.76 18.40 57.32
N ALA A 994 19.09 19.28 56.57
CA ALA A 994 19.42 20.72 56.49
C ALA A 994 18.25 21.58 55.95
N ILE A 995 17.91 22.68 56.64
CA ILE A 995 16.99 23.72 56.16
C ILE A 995 17.77 25.03 55.96
N VAL A 996 17.75 25.60 54.75
CA VAL A 996 18.30 26.93 54.44
C VAL A 996 17.16 27.90 54.13
N VAL A 997 17.00 28.95 54.94
CA VAL A 997 15.94 29.96 54.81
C VAL A 997 16.52 31.30 54.39
N GLY A 998 16.15 31.85 53.23
CA GLY A 998 16.56 33.16 52.73
C GLY A 998 15.41 34.08 52.33
N ALA A 999 14.34 34.08 53.12
CA ALA A 999 13.06 34.70 52.78
C ALA A 999 12.72 35.94 53.64
N THR A 1000 12.37 37.07 53.02
CA THR A 1000 12.03 38.34 53.72
C THR A 1000 10.60 38.38 54.28
N THR A 1001 10.13 37.33 54.98
CA THR A 1001 8.72 37.18 55.42
C THR A 1001 8.43 37.75 56.82
N THR A 1002 7.16 37.80 57.24
CA THR A 1002 6.76 38.23 58.60
C THR A 1002 6.93 37.11 59.62
N SER A 1003 6.56 35.87 59.28
CA SER A 1003 6.85 34.68 60.08
C SER A 1003 7.07 33.40 59.25
N LEU A 1004 7.74 32.41 59.86
CA LEU A 1004 7.96 31.06 59.34
C LEU A 1004 7.57 30.03 60.42
N THR A 1005 6.87 28.96 60.06
CA THR A 1005 6.61 27.79 60.90
C THR A 1005 7.10 26.52 60.19
N VAL A 1006 7.94 25.74 60.86
CA VAL A 1006 8.49 24.45 60.42
C VAL A 1006 7.93 23.40 61.37
N ASN A 1007 7.35 22.31 60.88
CA ASN A 1007 6.87 21.20 61.71
C ASN A 1007 7.42 19.87 61.17
N ASN A 1008 8.23 19.13 61.94
CA ASN A 1008 8.85 17.89 61.52
C ASN A 1008 8.43 16.74 62.45
N SER A 1009 7.92 15.65 61.89
CA SER A 1009 7.54 14.47 62.66
C SER A 1009 8.38 13.26 62.25
N GLY A 1010 9.34 12.83 63.09
CA GLY A 1010 9.92 11.48 63.01
C GLY A 1010 11.44 11.31 63.12
N THR A 1011 12.29 12.35 63.00
CA THR A 1011 13.76 12.26 63.16
C THR A 1011 14.44 13.60 63.47
N ALA A 1012 15.64 13.59 64.05
CA ALA A 1012 16.46 14.77 64.34
C ALA A 1012 16.70 15.68 63.12
N MET A 1013 16.56 17.00 63.31
CA MET A 1013 16.92 18.04 62.35
C MET A 1013 18.36 18.51 62.59
N ALA A 1014 19.28 18.21 61.68
CA ALA A 1014 20.65 18.72 61.74
C ALA A 1014 20.84 19.98 60.87
N GLY A 1015 21.85 20.80 61.17
CA GLY A 1015 22.36 21.83 60.25
C GLY A 1015 21.39 22.97 59.86
N VAL A 1016 20.46 23.37 60.74
CA VAL A 1016 19.51 24.46 60.47
C VAL A 1016 20.23 25.79 60.25
N ASN A 1017 20.07 26.41 59.07
CA ASN A 1017 20.73 27.66 58.70
C ASN A 1017 19.70 28.73 58.28
N LEU A 1018 19.59 29.80 59.05
CA LEU A 1018 18.76 30.95 58.71
C LEU A 1018 19.69 32.06 58.17
N SER A 1019 19.54 32.43 56.90
CA SER A 1019 20.49 33.32 56.21
C SER A 1019 20.29 34.83 56.54
N ALA A 1020 20.93 35.75 55.83
CA ALA A 1020 20.91 37.19 56.16
C ALA A 1020 19.57 37.93 55.91
N ASN A 1021 18.55 37.24 55.40
CA ASN A 1021 17.23 37.80 55.06
C ASN A 1021 16.14 36.93 55.69
N VAL A 1022 16.11 36.80 57.02
CA VAL A 1022 15.22 35.88 57.74
C VAL A 1022 13.94 36.57 58.21
N PRO A 1023 12.81 35.84 58.32
CA PRO A 1023 11.54 36.40 58.77
C PRO A 1023 11.59 37.01 60.17
N ALA A 1024 10.68 37.93 60.48
CA ALA A 1024 10.62 38.54 61.81
C ALA A 1024 10.28 37.52 62.92
N THR A 1025 9.51 36.46 62.65
CA THR A 1025 9.24 35.37 63.61
C THR A 1025 9.53 34.00 63.00
N VAL A 1026 10.18 33.08 63.70
CA VAL A 1026 10.41 31.71 63.25
C VAL A 1026 9.92 30.74 64.33
N THR A 1027 9.13 29.74 63.97
CA THR A 1027 8.67 28.66 64.84
C THR A 1027 9.12 27.33 64.24
N ILE A 1028 9.77 26.47 65.02
CA ILE A 1028 10.19 25.13 64.60
C ILE A 1028 9.59 24.15 65.60
N THR A 1029 8.76 23.22 65.16
CA THR A 1029 8.27 22.09 65.95
C THR A 1029 8.95 20.84 65.40
N ASN A 1030 9.59 20.03 66.25
CA ASN A 1030 10.19 18.76 65.85
C ASN A 1030 9.87 17.66 66.87
N ASP A 1031 9.62 16.43 66.44
CA ASP A 1031 9.44 15.28 67.33
C ASP A 1031 10.79 14.65 67.78
N ASP A 1032 11.93 15.31 67.54
CA ASP A 1032 13.32 14.83 67.80
C ASP A 1032 14.30 16.04 67.84
N ASP A 1033 15.61 15.82 67.99
CA ASP A 1033 16.66 16.85 68.16
C ASP A 1033 16.65 17.97 67.09
N VAL A 1034 17.09 19.18 67.43
CA VAL A 1034 17.30 20.32 66.51
C VAL A 1034 18.70 20.91 66.68
N VAL A 1035 19.54 20.88 65.64
CA VAL A 1035 20.91 21.43 65.64
C VAL A 1035 21.04 22.58 64.64
N PHE A 1036 21.47 23.75 65.10
CA PHE A 1036 21.70 24.94 64.27
C PHE A 1036 23.13 25.02 63.71
N ALA A 1037 23.30 25.59 62.51
CA ALA A 1037 24.59 25.75 61.82
C ALA A 1037 25.31 27.07 62.16
N ALA A 1038 26.60 27.16 61.80
CA ALA A 1038 27.48 28.21 62.32
C ALA A 1038 27.20 29.66 61.88
N ALA A 1039 26.45 29.86 60.80
CA ALA A 1039 26.16 31.17 60.20
C ALA A 1039 24.71 31.64 60.44
N ALA A 1040 23.99 31.02 61.38
CA ALA A 1040 22.52 30.96 61.36
C ALA A 1040 21.73 32.24 61.72
N PHE A 1041 22.33 33.39 62.04
CA PHE A 1041 21.54 34.61 62.32
C PHE A 1041 22.29 35.89 61.93
N ASP A 1042 21.99 36.46 60.77
CA ASP A 1042 22.54 37.76 60.36
C ASP A 1042 21.38 38.75 60.10
N GLY A 1043 21.08 39.59 61.09
CA GLY A 1043 20.25 40.80 61.03
C GLY A 1043 18.83 40.71 60.41
N GLY A 1044 17.80 40.43 61.22
CA GLY A 1044 16.38 40.60 60.81
C GLY A 1044 15.33 39.90 61.68
N LEU A 1045 15.72 38.83 62.39
CA LEU A 1045 14.85 38.02 63.23
C LEU A 1045 14.43 38.77 64.51
N THR A 1046 13.13 38.77 64.83
CA THR A 1046 12.56 39.32 66.07
C THR A 1046 12.24 38.25 67.12
N ASN A 1047 11.62 37.13 66.71
CA ASN A 1047 11.22 36.05 67.60
C ASN A 1047 11.63 34.67 67.04
N LEU A 1048 12.18 33.79 67.88
CA LEU A 1048 12.41 32.37 67.56
C LEU A 1048 11.66 31.49 68.57
N THR A 1049 10.90 30.51 68.09
CA THR A 1049 10.26 29.47 68.90
C THR A 1049 10.75 28.11 68.42
N VAL A 1050 11.29 27.29 69.30
CA VAL A 1050 11.64 25.89 68.98
C VAL A 1050 10.88 24.99 69.96
N ASP A 1051 10.07 24.08 69.47
CA ASP A 1051 9.24 23.15 70.23
C ASP A 1051 9.64 21.72 69.87
N VAL A 1052 10.37 21.05 70.77
CA VAL A 1052 10.78 19.65 70.58
C VAL A 1052 9.96 18.67 71.42
N SER A 1053 8.74 19.08 71.81
CA SER A 1053 7.93 18.35 72.80
C SER A 1053 7.38 16.98 72.36
N GLY A 1054 7.58 16.60 71.09
CA GLY A 1054 7.16 15.31 70.55
C GLY A 1054 8.16 14.16 70.77
N ASP A 1055 9.41 14.44 71.15
CA ASP A 1055 10.44 13.40 71.34
C ASP A 1055 10.18 12.55 72.59
N THR A 1056 10.38 11.25 72.43
CA THR A 1056 10.18 10.23 73.47
C THR A 1056 11.49 9.61 73.98
N THR A 1057 12.64 10.04 73.44
CA THR A 1057 13.97 9.45 73.70
C THR A 1057 15.00 10.40 74.33
N GLY A 1058 14.75 11.71 74.31
CA GLY A 1058 15.50 12.75 75.03
C GLY A 1058 15.86 13.87 74.07
N ALA A 1059 15.18 15.02 74.19
CA ALA A 1059 15.19 16.07 73.18
C ALA A 1059 16.36 17.04 73.39
N SER A 1060 17.10 17.34 72.32
CA SER A 1060 18.20 18.31 72.34
C SER A 1060 17.99 19.46 71.35
N VAL A 1061 18.20 20.70 71.81
CA VAL A 1061 18.32 21.88 70.96
C VAL A 1061 19.74 22.44 71.06
N ASP A 1062 20.52 22.33 69.98
CA ASP A 1062 21.93 22.68 69.94
C ASP A 1062 22.20 23.94 69.10
N PHE A 1063 22.62 25.02 69.76
CA PHE A 1063 23.10 26.27 69.18
C PHE A 1063 24.63 26.39 69.21
N SER A 1064 25.37 25.36 69.62
CA SER A 1064 26.82 25.41 69.86
C SER A 1064 27.66 25.79 68.64
N ALA A 1065 27.16 25.60 67.42
CA ALA A 1065 27.86 26.05 66.22
C ALA A 1065 27.65 27.54 65.93
N VAL A 1066 26.59 28.16 66.44
CA VAL A 1066 26.11 29.51 66.10
C VAL A 1066 27.09 30.59 66.55
N THR A 1067 27.58 31.40 65.62
CA THR A 1067 28.64 32.38 65.90
C THR A 1067 28.13 33.78 66.30
N SER A 1068 26.87 34.11 65.98
CA SER A 1068 26.18 35.36 66.36
C SER A 1068 24.67 35.08 66.51
N LEU A 1069 24.04 35.62 67.55
CA LEU A 1069 22.59 35.53 67.80
C LEU A 1069 22.06 36.95 68.07
N VAL A 1070 21.26 37.49 67.14
CA VAL A 1070 20.68 38.85 67.24
C VAL A 1070 19.16 38.74 67.11
N ALA A 1071 18.48 38.31 68.18
CA ALA A 1071 17.02 38.17 68.22
C ALA A 1071 16.42 38.68 69.57
N PRO A 1072 15.41 39.58 69.56
CA PRO A 1072 14.80 40.13 70.77
C PRO A 1072 13.85 39.22 71.59
N SER A 1073 13.48 38.00 71.16
CA SER A 1073 12.97 36.95 72.07
C SER A 1073 13.08 35.53 71.51
N THR A 1074 13.68 34.60 72.27
CA THR A 1074 13.81 33.19 71.87
C THR A 1074 13.12 32.30 72.89
N THR A 1075 12.06 31.60 72.50
CA THR A 1075 11.35 30.59 73.31
C THR A 1075 11.78 29.20 72.88
N VAL A 1076 12.14 28.33 73.83
CA VAL A 1076 12.45 26.92 73.55
C VAL A 1076 11.56 26.07 74.44
N THR A 1077 10.56 25.42 73.84
CA THR A 1077 9.68 24.47 74.50
C THR A 1077 10.27 23.08 74.36
N LEU A 1078 10.51 22.43 75.50
CA LEU A 1078 10.89 21.01 75.58
C LEU A 1078 9.66 20.25 76.09
N GLY A 1079 9.54 18.96 75.80
CA GLY A 1079 8.44 18.14 76.30
C GLY A 1079 8.97 16.82 76.82
N ALA A 1080 9.02 16.68 78.13
CA ALA A 1080 9.55 15.47 78.76
C ALA A 1080 8.56 14.30 78.59
N ALA A 1081 8.75 13.47 77.58
CA ALA A 1081 8.13 12.15 77.51
C ALA A 1081 9.17 11.08 77.93
N ASN A 1082 8.92 10.39 79.04
CA ASN A 1082 9.58 9.14 79.49
C ASN A 1082 10.91 9.20 80.28
N GLY A 1083 11.22 10.29 80.98
CA GLY A 1083 12.23 10.26 82.06
C GLY A 1083 13.69 10.17 81.62
N VAL A 1084 14.01 10.56 80.39
CA VAL A 1084 15.37 10.80 79.87
C VAL A 1084 15.69 12.30 79.98
N ALA A 1085 16.97 12.67 80.08
CA ALA A 1085 17.38 14.07 80.20
C ALA A 1085 17.38 14.79 78.83
N ASP A 1086 16.77 15.97 78.79
CA ASP A 1086 16.75 16.88 77.65
C ASP A 1086 17.92 17.90 77.75
N ASN A 1087 18.42 18.42 76.62
CA ASN A 1087 19.60 19.29 76.60
C ASN A 1087 19.43 20.54 75.73
N VAL A 1088 19.84 21.71 76.23
CA VAL A 1088 19.98 22.94 75.43
C VAL A 1088 21.42 23.43 75.50
N ASP A 1089 22.13 23.41 74.37
CA ASP A 1089 23.54 23.82 74.29
C ASP A 1089 23.69 25.16 73.56
N ILE A 1090 24.32 26.16 74.20
CA ILE A 1090 24.61 27.49 73.66
C ILE A 1090 26.09 27.84 73.93
N ASN A 1091 27.03 27.07 73.35
CA ASN A 1091 28.47 27.15 73.71
C ASN A 1091 29.42 27.98 72.80
N ALA A 1092 28.99 28.68 71.74
CA ALA A 1092 29.96 29.40 70.87
C ALA A 1092 29.54 30.78 70.32
N VAL A 1093 28.65 31.52 71.00
CA VAL A 1093 28.23 32.84 70.51
C VAL A 1093 29.26 33.92 70.86
N SER A 1094 29.97 34.42 69.85
CA SER A 1094 31.11 35.35 70.04
C SER A 1094 30.72 36.84 70.20
N THR A 1095 29.48 37.21 69.85
CA THR A 1095 28.93 38.56 70.02
C THR A 1095 27.42 38.48 70.27
N VAL A 1096 26.95 39.01 71.40
CA VAL A 1096 25.52 39.17 71.70
C VAL A 1096 25.24 40.65 71.91
N THR A 1097 24.31 41.23 71.16
CA THR A 1097 23.97 42.66 71.28
C THR A 1097 22.45 42.81 71.40
N ASN A 1098 21.98 43.42 72.49
CA ASN A 1098 20.56 43.54 72.93
C ASN A 1098 19.89 42.20 73.27
N ILE A 1099 19.94 41.82 74.55
CA ILE A 1099 19.31 40.61 75.08
C ILE A 1099 17.99 40.97 75.78
N GLY A 1100 16.87 40.45 75.27
CA GLY A 1100 15.61 40.29 76.01
C GLY A 1100 15.31 38.80 76.18
N ASN A 1101 16.24 38.03 76.75
CA ASN A 1101 16.15 36.56 76.78
C ASN A 1101 15.04 36.10 77.73
N ILE A 1102 14.00 35.45 77.18
CA ILE A 1102 13.06 34.63 77.94
C ILE A 1102 13.16 33.20 77.38
N VAL A 1103 14.06 32.38 77.92
CA VAL A 1103 14.09 30.93 77.60
C VAL A 1103 12.98 30.24 78.41
N THR A 1104 11.75 30.29 77.92
CA THR A 1104 10.62 29.61 78.54
C THR A 1104 10.66 28.12 78.21
N ILE A 1105 11.21 27.29 79.10
CA ILE A 1105 11.05 25.82 79.04
C ILE A 1105 9.77 25.46 79.78
N GLU A 1106 8.78 24.87 79.11
CA GLU A 1106 7.53 24.42 79.73
C GLU A 1106 7.56 22.89 79.94
N ASN A 1107 6.84 22.35 80.95
CA ASN A 1107 6.65 20.90 81.23
C ASN A 1107 7.82 20.07 81.80
N PHE A 1108 8.33 20.44 82.99
CA PHE A 1108 9.17 19.55 83.82
C PHE A 1108 8.32 18.53 84.61
N GLU A 1109 8.54 17.22 84.43
CA GLU A 1109 7.97 16.18 85.31
C GLU A 1109 8.98 15.71 86.39
N ALA A 1110 8.49 15.51 87.61
CA ALA A 1110 9.29 15.12 88.78
C ALA A 1110 9.87 13.70 88.68
N GLY A 1111 11.18 13.57 88.49
CA GLY A 1111 11.92 12.30 88.66
C GLY A 1111 12.74 11.79 87.47
N ALA A 1112 12.87 12.57 86.40
CA ALA A 1112 13.73 12.29 85.24
C ALA A 1112 15.22 12.61 85.52
N GLY A 1113 16.15 12.08 84.71
CA GLY A 1113 17.58 12.44 84.78
C GLY A 1113 17.82 13.94 84.58
N LEU A 1114 18.97 14.46 85.01
CA LEU A 1114 19.30 15.90 84.99
C LEU A 1114 19.30 16.48 83.57
N ASP A 1115 18.29 17.28 83.24
CA ASP A 1115 18.29 18.16 82.07
C ASP A 1115 19.41 19.20 82.21
N THR A 1116 20.20 19.45 81.17
CA THR A 1116 21.35 20.37 81.25
C THR A 1116 21.16 21.56 80.31
N ILE A 1117 21.36 22.78 80.83
CA ILE A 1117 21.53 23.98 80.00
C ILE A 1117 22.99 24.41 80.14
N THR A 1118 23.72 24.45 79.02
CA THR A 1118 25.11 24.92 79.02
C THR A 1118 25.20 26.22 78.23
N THR A 1119 25.62 27.30 78.88
CA THR A 1119 25.85 28.60 78.22
C THR A 1119 27.28 29.07 78.47
N SER A 1120 28.01 29.48 77.42
CA SER A 1120 29.27 30.22 77.56
C SER A 1120 29.21 31.50 76.71
N VAL A 1121 28.89 32.63 77.34
CA VAL A 1121 28.75 33.93 76.67
C VAL A 1121 29.95 34.81 77.01
N ALA A 1122 30.69 35.28 76.00
CA ALA A 1122 31.81 36.19 76.21
C ALA A 1122 31.34 37.67 76.20
N GLY A 1123 30.94 38.20 77.35
CA GLY A 1123 30.59 39.62 77.52
C GLY A 1123 29.81 39.93 78.81
N PRO A 1124 29.70 41.20 79.24
CA PRO A 1124 28.95 41.57 80.45
C PRO A 1124 27.45 41.26 80.25
N LEU A 1125 26.94 40.28 81.00
CA LEU A 1125 25.51 39.99 81.09
C LEU A 1125 24.87 41.06 81.98
N ASN A 1126 23.87 41.79 81.47
CA ASN A 1126 23.16 42.83 82.22
C ASN A 1126 21.68 42.51 82.49
N ASP A 1127 21.19 41.32 82.13
CA ASP A 1127 19.75 41.00 82.20
C ASP A 1127 19.48 39.52 82.57
N ALA A 1128 18.34 39.26 83.23
CA ALA A 1128 17.96 38.03 83.93
C ALA A 1128 17.60 36.83 83.02
N PHE A 1129 17.92 35.61 83.46
CA PHE A 1129 17.46 34.35 82.83
C PHE A 1129 16.14 33.89 83.47
N ILE A 1130 15.08 33.74 82.68
CA ILE A 1130 13.75 33.32 83.16
C ILE A 1130 13.43 31.88 82.74
N VAL A 1131 13.22 30.96 83.68
CA VAL A 1131 12.76 29.57 83.43
C VAL A 1131 11.30 29.42 83.89
N THR A 1132 10.41 28.77 83.13
CA THR A 1132 8.99 28.67 83.51
C THR A 1132 8.51 27.23 83.77
N LEU A 1133 8.47 26.78 85.03
CA LEU A 1133 8.08 25.39 85.35
C LEU A 1133 6.55 25.20 85.40
N ALA A 1134 6.04 24.12 84.82
CA ALA A 1134 4.65 23.71 84.96
C ALA A 1134 4.54 22.60 86.02
N SER A 1135 4.29 22.96 87.30
CA SER A 1135 4.14 21.95 88.38
C SER A 1135 2.66 21.73 88.71
N THR A 1136 2.25 20.47 88.82
CA THR A 1136 0.84 20.11 89.09
C THR A 1136 0.54 19.75 90.56
N THR A 1137 1.54 19.65 91.46
CA THR A 1137 1.29 19.33 92.90
C THR A 1137 2.28 19.95 93.91
N GLU A 1138 1.77 20.27 95.11
CA GLU A 1138 2.50 20.97 96.20
C GLU A 1138 3.64 20.15 96.84
N ALA A 1139 3.63 18.81 96.71
CA ALA A 1139 4.57 17.91 97.38
C ALA A 1139 5.95 17.80 96.69
N ASN A 1140 6.01 18.15 95.40
CA ASN A 1140 7.24 18.04 94.60
C ASN A 1140 7.90 19.38 94.32
N PHE A 1141 7.26 20.52 94.62
CA PHE A 1141 7.75 21.86 94.27
C PHE A 1141 9.23 22.13 94.61
N VAL A 1142 9.68 21.81 95.83
CA VAL A 1142 11.08 22.05 96.24
C VAL A 1142 12.05 21.07 95.58
N ALA A 1143 11.61 19.83 95.31
CA ALA A 1143 12.42 18.84 94.61
C ALA A 1143 12.51 19.17 93.11
N ASP A 1144 11.41 19.61 92.49
CA ASP A 1144 11.33 19.99 91.08
C ASP A 1144 12.14 21.25 90.81
N VAL A 1145 12.03 22.28 91.67
CA VAL A 1145 12.85 23.50 91.56
C VAL A 1145 14.33 23.18 91.81
N ASN A 1146 14.68 22.37 92.81
CA ASN A 1146 16.08 22.01 93.05
C ASN A 1146 16.68 21.13 91.95
N THR A 1147 15.92 20.19 91.40
CA THR A 1147 16.36 19.36 90.27
C THR A 1147 16.53 20.21 89.01
N ALA A 1148 15.56 21.06 88.67
CA ALA A 1148 15.61 21.96 87.51
C ALA A 1148 16.77 22.96 87.59
N VAL A 1149 17.07 23.46 88.79
CA VAL A 1149 18.20 24.39 89.02
C VAL A 1149 19.54 23.66 89.05
N SER A 1150 19.63 22.44 89.61
CA SER A 1150 20.89 21.68 89.69
C SER A 1150 21.45 21.19 88.34
N GLY A 1151 20.66 21.24 87.27
CA GLY A 1151 21.11 20.98 85.89
C GLY A 1151 21.60 22.23 85.13
N LEU A 1152 21.46 23.44 85.69
CA LEU A 1152 21.90 24.68 85.04
C LEU A 1152 23.38 24.93 85.33
N ALA A 1153 24.26 24.55 84.39
CA ALA A 1153 25.68 24.84 84.49
C ALA A 1153 26.01 26.15 83.76
N PHE A 1154 25.99 27.27 84.49
CA PHE A 1154 26.57 28.53 83.98
C PHE A 1154 28.10 28.44 84.05
N THR A 1155 28.78 28.65 82.93
CA THR A 1155 30.24 28.85 82.93
C THR A 1155 30.53 30.25 82.41
N THR A 1156 30.56 31.22 83.33
CA THR A 1156 30.92 32.61 83.03
C THR A 1156 32.42 32.80 83.21
N ASP A 1157 33.09 33.34 82.19
CA ASP A 1157 34.47 33.84 82.34
C ASP A 1157 34.43 35.29 82.83
N ALA A 1158 34.72 35.49 84.12
CA ALA A 1158 35.13 36.72 84.81
C ALA A 1158 34.09 37.57 85.60
N ALA A 1159 34.07 37.37 86.92
CA ALA A 1159 34.47 38.33 87.97
C ALA A 1159 33.70 39.66 88.21
N THR A 1160 32.38 39.76 87.99
CA THR A 1160 31.57 40.83 88.61
C THR A 1160 30.18 40.35 89.05
N ASP A 1161 29.93 40.46 90.36
CA ASP A 1161 28.80 39.98 91.17
C ASP A 1161 27.36 40.33 90.70
N ASN A 1162 26.52 39.29 90.60
CA ASN A 1162 25.11 39.12 91.02
C ASN A 1162 24.27 38.37 89.97
N ASP A 1163 24.54 37.07 89.81
CA ASP A 1163 23.72 36.21 88.97
C ASP A 1163 22.49 35.72 89.75
N PHE A 1164 21.30 36.10 89.29
CA PHE A 1164 20.03 35.58 89.81
C PHE A 1164 19.24 34.94 88.68
N VAL A 1165 18.67 33.76 88.95
CA VAL A 1165 17.76 33.06 88.02
C VAL A 1165 16.33 33.33 88.46
N VAL A 1166 15.50 33.80 87.54
CA VAL A 1166 14.07 33.99 87.82
C VAL A 1166 13.32 32.76 87.36
N VAL A 1167 12.72 32.01 88.27
CA VAL A 1167 11.90 30.84 87.95
C VAL A 1167 10.43 31.24 88.09
N THR A 1168 9.68 31.30 87.01
CA THR A 1168 8.22 31.47 87.07
C THR A 1168 7.55 30.11 87.10
N VAL A 1169 6.53 29.91 87.93
CA VAL A 1169 5.78 28.65 87.96
C VAL A 1169 4.36 28.90 87.50
N SER A 1170 3.98 28.28 86.39
CA SER A 1170 2.67 28.46 85.76
C SER A 1170 1.74 27.30 86.16
N GLY A 1171 0.77 27.61 87.03
CA GLY A 1171 -0.27 26.67 87.45
C GLY A 1171 -0.08 26.03 88.83
N GLY A 1172 -1.18 25.50 89.39
CA GLY A 1172 -1.21 24.92 90.73
C GLY A 1172 -1.28 25.95 91.88
N ALA A 1173 -1.26 25.48 93.12
CA ALA A 1173 -1.37 26.32 94.33
C ALA A 1173 -0.11 27.18 94.59
N MET A 1174 1.00 26.90 93.91
CA MET A 1174 2.30 27.58 94.00
C MET A 1174 2.61 28.44 92.75
N ALA A 1175 1.58 28.84 91.99
CA ALA A 1175 1.77 29.71 90.84
C ALA A 1175 2.32 31.09 91.27
N GLY A 1176 3.45 31.51 90.69
CA GLY A 1176 4.13 32.75 91.04
C GLY A 1176 5.54 32.86 90.46
N THR A 1177 6.17 34.02 90.58
CA THR A 1177 7.55 34.24 90.13
C THR A 1177 8.51 34.13 91.32
N TYR A 1178 9.56 33.35 91.16
CA TYR A 1178 10.59 33.08 92.15
C TYR A 1178 11.92 33.63 91.65
N VAL A 1179 12.75 34.14 92.55
CA VAL A 1179 14.12 34.57 92.24
C VAL A 1179 15.05 33.68 93.06
N VAL A 1180 15.91 32.93 92.39
CA VAL A 1180 16.96 32.14 93.01
C VAL A 1180 18.25 32.93 92.92
N ILE A 1181 18.82 33.23 94.08
CA ILE A 1181 20.02 34.07 94.19
C ILE A 1181 21.17 33.15 94.58
N ASP A 1182 22.28 33.19 93.83
CA ASP A 1182 23.53 32.53 94.26
C ASP A 1182 23.92 33.10 95.63
N SER A 1183 23.79 32.27 96.65
CA SER A 1183 24.01 32.64 98.04
C SER A 1183 25.37 32.14 98.55
N ASP A 1184 26.04 31.27 97.79
CA ASP A 1184 27.30 30.64 98.15
C ASP A 1184 28.53 31.13 97.36
N GLY A 1185 28.30 31.91 96.29
CA GLY A 1185 29.31 32.59 95.49
C GLY A 1185 30.08 31.67 94.55
N SER A 1186 29.45 30.57 94.11
CA SER A 1186 30.06 29.59 93.21
C SER A 1186 29.95 29.95 91.72
N ASP A 1187 29.38 31.11 91.39
CA ASP A 1187 29.06 31.54 90.01
C ASP A 1187 28.16 30.51 89.30
N SER A 1188 27.41 29.71 90.08
CA SER A 1188 26.48 28.66 89.62
C SER A 1188 25.36 28.47 90.63
N VAL A 1189 24.10 28.38 90.18
CA VAL A 1189 22.97 28.18 91.11
C VAL A 1189 22.82 26.69 91.42
N ASN A 1190 22.93 26.31 92.68
CA ASN A 1190 22.92 24.93 93.15
C ASN A 1190 21.75 24.64 94.10
N ALA A 1191 21.48 23.35 94.38
CA ALA A 1191 20.40 22.92 95.28
C ALA A 1191 20.50 23.42 96.74
N GLY A 1192 21.55 24.16 97.08
CA GLY A 1192 21.77 24.82 98.37
C GLY A 1192 21.33 26.29 98.43
N ASP A 1193 20.97 26.91 97.30
CA ASP A 1193 20.66 28.33 97.21
C ASP A 1193 19.21 28.69 97.55
N GLU A 1194 18.98 29.93 98.01
CA GLU A 1194 17.65 30.38 98.46
C GLU A 1194 16.78 30.87 97.29
N ALA A 1195 15.62 30.23 97.10
CA ALA A 1195 14.56 30.68 96.18
C ALA A 1195 13.53 31.56 96.91
N ILE A 1196 13.36 32.81 96.48
CA ILE A 1196 12.43 33.78 97.06
C ILE A 1196 11.23 33.97 96.14
N MET A 1197 10.02 33.68 96.64
CA MET A 1197 8.77 33.96 95.90
C MET A 1197 8.43 35.46 95.95
N VAL A 1198 8.26 36.09 94.79
CA VAL A 1198 7.80 37.47 94.65
C VAL A 1198 6.27 37.48 94.59
N VAL A 1199 5.62 37.88 95.69
CA VAL A 1199 4.15 37.83 95.83
C VAL A 1199 3.51 39.13 95.33
N GLY A 1200 2.64 39.04 94.31
CA GLY A 1200 1.75 40.14 93.89
C GLY A 1200 1.94 40.72 92.49
N MET A 1201 2.86 40.18 91.69
CA MET A 1201 3.06 40.55 90.29
C MET A 1201 2.41 39.49 89.39
N THR A 1202 1.61 39.91 88.41
CA THR A 1202 0.85 39.01 87.51
C THR A 1202 1.19 39.29 86.03
N GLY A 1203 2.43 39.70 85.76
CA GLY A 1203 2.93 39.95 84.40
C GLY A 1203 4.43 39.70 84.29
N THR A 1204 4.90 39.52 83.05
CA THR A 1204 6.30 39.24 82.67
C THR A 1204 7.22 40.35 83.18
N LEU A 1205 8.26 39.99 83.93
CA LEU A 1205 9.26 40.93 84.45
C LEU A 1205 10.23 41.33 83.33
N THR A 1206 10.49 42.63 83.20
CA THR A 1206 11.54 43.16 82.30
C THR A 1206 12.81 43.45 83.10
N GLY A 1207 13.96 43.55 82.45
CA GLY A 1207 15.22 43.97 83.12
C GLY A 1207 15.10 45.32 83.85
N ALA A 1208 14.14 46.17 83.44
CA ALA A 1208 13.83 47.43 84.13
C ALA A 1208 13.04 47.27 85.44
N ASP A 1209 12.40 46.12 85.69
CA ASP A 1209 11.67 45.85 86.94
C ASP A 1209 12.59 45.32 88.06
N PHE A 1210 13.82 44.90 87.71
CA PHE A 1210 14.85 44.41 88.64
C PHE A 1210 15.90 45.46 89.05
N ALA A 1211 16.03 46.56 88.30
CA ALA A 1211 16.87 47.70 88.64
C ALA A 1211 16.15 48.68 89.60
#